data_AF-A0AA39KRC0-F1
#
_entry.id   AF-A0AA39KRC0-F1
#
_cell.length_a   1.000
_cell.length_b   1.000
_cell.length_c   1.000
_cell.angle_alpha   90.00
_cell.angle_beta   90.00
_cell.angle_gamma   90.00
#
_symmetry.space_group_name_H-M   'P 1'
#
loop_
_entity.id
_entity.type
_entity.pdbx_description
1 polymer ?
#
loop_
_entity_poly.entity_id
_entity_poly.type
_entity_poly.pdbx_seq_one_letter_code
_entity_poly.pdbx_strand_id
1 'polypeptide(L)'
;MSDADETELEKPFAVEKAKTGRAKCKKCKSNIDKDTIRIAKLMSNPFGEGKMKAWHHVNCLFEIFAKQRATTKKIDNPQEDIDGWDQIADDDKKIILEKIEKFENNTPYKKKRPASTASDEPAKKTAKQSLSSVKPSPNVKINVSDKSNDEKKISNHRDNTFRQFRNICAEVANASSYLEKTAIVKRMLTTGYDGDNFKGDIVMWCKMFLPMANKMIYNLQSKQLVKLFARIFILDENDMIEDLEQGDVAETIQKFFQLNNAFKPNNKSSLTVHEVYSFLEQLSQLTKEDEQIFHFKSIITRCTSNDLKMIIRLIKHDLRINAGPKHILEAIGPDVYRAYQLSHDLDTVLKRFTDELSKPICSTNMSKNKTSPQNKVMISLMTPVFPMLAEACTSVEMAMKKCPNGMLSEVKYDGERVQVHKQGEVFCYFSRSLKPVLPHKVNHFKEFIPKAFPDGDDLILDSEILMIDTKTGQPLPFGTLGVHKKAEFKDATVCIIIFDCLYYNGDILLNKTMAERREILKQRMTTIPNRVVLSEVQEVYNPKDLAEMIAKVLKMGLEGLVLKDMNSLYEPGKRHWLKIKKDYLLGGAMADSADLVVLGAWYGTGNKGGLMSIFLMGCYDEDIDKWVTVTKVHSGHDDATLDKLQKELEMIKIGKDPNLVPNWLKVNKPMVPDFISADPKKSPVWEITGAEFTNQGVHTADSISIRFPRVTRIRSDKNWSTATSLKELKKLFQTSSESIDVSLLLKTSSPTCKINKAVVKKKNSLKRKHSVDCDEENEEDNLMINTAAECSGENKQNIDGKMSKQIKISEKKVEDCIQNKIEGKYYEIIGNDKIKGVLGGLRVVLSDNIMTERRKILSQTLITSMLIHRYFSN
;
A
#
# COMPACT_ATOMS: atom_id res chain seq x y z
N MET A 1 -34.32 -15.22 -61.98
CA MET A 1 -34.21 -16.68 -62.18
C MET A 1 -32.76 -17.03 -61.86
N SER A 2 -32.40 -17.48 -60.67
CA SER A 2 -32.96 -18.54 -59.80
C SER A 2 -32.08 -19.78 -59.88
N ASP A 3 -31.00 -19.76 -59.11
CA ASP A 3 -30.70 -20.84 -58.17
C ASP A 3 -30.38 -20.14 -56.84
N ALA A 4 -30.76 -20.75 -55.72
CA ALA A 4 -30.56 -20.21 -54.39
C ALA A 4 -29.80 -21.24 -53.56
N ASP A 5 -28.56 -20.91 -53.17
CA ASP A 5 -27.83 -21.71 -52.19
C ASP A 5 -28.54 -21.63 -50.83
N GLU A 6 -29.23 -22.70 -50.46
CA GLU A 6 -29.70 -22.90 -49.09
C GLU A 6 -28.48 -23.08 -48.18
N THR A 7 -28.09 -22.01 -47.48
CA THR A 7 -27.02 -22.08 -46.47
C THR A 7 -27.47 -22.95 -45.30
N GLU A 8 -27.10 -24.23 -45.31
CA GLU A 8 -27.40 -25.16 -44.22
C GLU A 8 -26.97 -24.58 -42.86
N LEU A 9 -27.89 -24.60 -41.89
CA LEU A 9 -27.62 -24.16 -40.53
C LEU A 9 -26.70 -25.17 -39.83
N GLU A 10 -25.38 -24.98 -39.95
CA GLU A 10 -24.34 -25.82 -39.32
C GLU A 10 -24.61 -26.01 -37.81
N LYS A 11 -25.16 -27.17 -37.46
CA LYS A 11 -25.52 -27.56 -36.10
C LYS A 11 -24.29 -27.54 -35.18
N PRO A 12 -24.39 -27.10 -33.91
CA PRO A 12 -23.24 -26.89 -33.02
C PRO A 12 -22.51 -28.18 -32.60
N PHE A 13 -23.19 -29.32 -32.66
CA PHE A 13 -22.64 -30.65 -32.37
C PHE A 13 -22.83 -31.59 -33.55
N ALA A 14 -22.05 -32.66 -33.60
CA ALA A 14 -22.20 -33.73 -34.59
C ALA A 14 -21.99 -35.10 -33.95
N VAL A 15 -22.69 -36.13 -34.41
CA VAL A 15 -22.63 -37.48 -33.86
C VAL A 15 -22.46 -38.52 -34.99
N GLU A 16 -21.61 -39.52 -34.77
CA GLU A 16 -21.48 -40.68 -35.66
C GLU A 16 -20.92 -41.89 -34.91
N LYS A 17 -20.97 -43.08 -35.52
CA LYS A 17 -20.12 -44.21 -35.12
C LYS A 17 -18.70 -44.04 -35.64
N ALA A 18 -17.72 -44.42 -34.82
CA ALA A 18 -16.31 -44.20 -35.10
C ALA A 18 -15.79 -45.10 -36.24
N LYS A 19 -15.85 -44.59 -37.47
CA LYS A 19 -15.40 -45.27 -38.71
C LYS A 19 -13.98 -45.89 -38.63
N THR A 20 -13.09 -45.33 -37.80
CA THR A 20 -11.80 -45.94 -37.43
C THR A 20 -11.44 -45.66 -35.97
N GLY A 21 -10.70 -46.58 -35.34
CA GLY A 21 -10.18 -46.46 -33.97
C GLY A 21 -9.05 -45.44 -33.77
N ARG A 22 -8.78 -44.56 -34.75
CA ARG A 22 -7.64 -43.62 -34.74
C ARG A 22 -7.96 -42.27 -34.09
N ALA A 23 -9.23 -41.97 -33.84
CA ALA A 23 -9.64 -40.71 -33.23
C ALA A 23 -9.35 -40.70 -31.73
N LYS A 24 -8.76 -39.61 -31.20
CA LYS A 24 -8.51 -39.44 -29.76
C LYS A 24 -9.53 -38.51 -29.13
N CYS A 25 -10.16 -38.94 -28.05
CA CYS A 25 -11.11 -38.14 -27.27
C CYS A 25 -10.40 -36.88 -26.76
N LYS A 26 -10.89 -35.70 -27.15
CA LYS A 26 -10.22 -34.42 -26.82
C LYS A 26 -10.16 -34.15 -25.30
N LYS A 27 -10.98 -34.83 -24.49
CA LYS A 27 -10.90 -34.82 -23.02
C LYS A 27 -9.81 -35.74 -22.47
N CYS A 28 -10.09 -37.05 -22.38
CA CYS A 28 -9.24 -38.04 -21.70
C CYS A 28 -8.00 -38.47 -22.51
N LYS A 29 -7.87 -38.02 -23.76
CA LYS A 29 -6.77 -38.31 -24.71
C LYS A 29 -6.64 -39.78 -25.16
N SER A 30 -7.37 -40.71 -24.54
CA SER A 30 -7.57 -42.08 -25.01
C SER A 30 -8.11 -42.12 -26.44
N ASN A 31 -7.85 -43.23 -27.14
CA ASN A 31 -8.51 -43.51 -28.42
C ASN A 31 -10.03 -43.71 -28.22
N ILE A 32 -10.77 -43.54 -29.31
CA ILE A 32 -12.19 -43.88 -29.46
C ILE A 32 -12.23 -45.08 -30.39
N ASP A 33 -12.63 -46.25 -29.90
CA ASP A 33 -12.55 -47.51 -30.64
C ASP A 33 -13.52 -47.57 -31.82
N LYS A 34 -13.20 -48.41 -32.81
CA LYS A 34 -13.99 -48.52 -34.05
C LYS A 34 -15.44 -48.92 -33.73
N ASP A 35 -16.38 -48.39 -34.50
CA ASP A 35 -17.82 -48.65 -34.44
C ASP A 35 -18.52 -48.21 -33.14
N THR A 36 -17.79 -47.66 -32.17
CA THR A 36 -18.38 -47.03 -30.97
C THR A 36 -18.97 -45.65 -31.28
N ILE A 37 -20.05 -45.25 -30.58
CA ILE A 37 -20.66 -43.92 -30.76
C ILE A 37 -19.78 -42.80 -30.18
N ARG A 38 -19.58 -41.76 -30.99
CA ARG A 38 -18.83 -40.56 -30.63
C ARG A 38 -19.58 -39.29 -30.98
N ILE A 39 -19.35 -38.26 -30.17
CA ILE A 39 -19.96 -36.94 -30.33
C ILE A 39 -18.87 -35.86 -30.40
N ALA A 40 -19.03 -34.93 -31.32
CA ALA A 40 -18.13 -33.79 -31.52
C ALA A 40 -18.82 -32.48 -31.15
N LYS A 41 -18.00 -31.55 -30.64
CA LYS A 41 -18.32 -30.12 -30.66
C LYS A 41 -17.62 -29.48 -31.85
N LEU A 42 -18.31 -28.64 -32.61
CA LEU A 42 -17.67 -27.83 -33.65
C LEU A 42 -16.92 -26.65 -33.02
N MET A 43 -15.71 -26.39 -33.50
CA MET A 43 -14.82 -25.30 -33.07
C MET A 43 -14.17 -24.69 -34.30
N SER A 44 -13.71 -23.44 -34.23
CA SER A 44 -12.87 -22.86 -35.30
C SER A 44 -11.60 -23.69 -35.51
N ASN A 45 -11.18 -23.83 -36.77
CA ASN A 45 -9.94 -24.49 -37.13
C ASN A 45 -8.73 -23.60 -36.72
N PRO A 46 -7.76 -24.09 -35.91
CA PRO A 46 -6.57 -23.30 -35.56
C PRO A 46 -5.55 -23.12 -36.69
N PHE A 47 -5.74 -23.79 -37.83
CA PHE A 47 -4.73 -23.92 -38.90
C PHE A 47 -5.23 -23.46 -40.28
N GLY A 48 -6.35 -22.73 -40.34
CA GLY A 48 -6.95 -22.24 -41.57
C GLY A 48 -8.41 -21.83 -41.35
N GLU A 49 -9.09 -21.40 -42.41
CA GLU A 49 -10.51 -21.03 -42.33
C GLU A 49 -11.41 -22.29 -42.18
N GLY A 50 -12.64 -22.08 -41.70
CA GLY A 50 -13.63 -23.14 -41.44
C GLY A 50 -13.66 -23.68 -40.01
N LYS A 51 -14.54 -24.66 -39.77
CA LYS A 51 -14.76 -25.33 -38.47
C LYS A 51 -14.23 -26.77 -38.48
N MET A 52 -13.78 -27.26 -37.32
CA MET A 52 -13.35 -28.64 -37.12
C MET A 52 -14.24 -29.39 -36.11
N LYS A 53 -14.56 -30.66 -36.40
CA LYS A 53 -15.29 -31.55 -35.48
C LYS A 53 -14.35 -32.11 -34.41
N ALA A 54 -14.48 -31.62 -33.18
CA ALA A 54 -13.65 -32.03 -32.04
C ALA A 54 -14.28 -33.22 -31.29
N TRP A 55 -13.84 -34.45 -31.60
CA TRP A 55 -14.44 -35.69 -31.08
C TRP A 55 -14.19 -35.98 -29.59
N HIS A 56 -15.23 -36.49 -28.94
CA HIS A 56 -15.26 -36.97 -27.55
C HIS A 56 -16.03 -38.30 -27.46
N HIS A 57 -15.74 -39.10 -26.42
CA HIS A 57 -16.71 -40.09 -25.93
C HIS A 57 -17.94 -39.37 -25.37
N VAL A 58 -19.13 -39.97 -25.47
CA VAL A 58 -20.39 -39.36 -25.01
C VAL A 58 -20.30 -38.89 -23.55
N ASN A 59 -19.91 -39.79 -22.62
CA ASN A 59 -19.68 -39.44 -21.20
C ASN A 59 -18.73 -38.25 -21.02
N CYS A 60 -17.62 -38.23 -21.78
CA CYS A 60 -16.63 -37.16 -21.69
C CYS A 60 -17.18 -35.79 -22.09
N LEU A 61 -18.14 -35.70 -23.02
CA LEU A 61 -18.74 -34.41 -23.40
C LEU A 61 -19.72 -33.91 -22.33
N PHE A 62 -20.58 -34.77 -21.79
CA PHE A 62 -21.50 -34.38 -20.70
C PHE A 62 -20.75 -33.99 -19.41
N GLU A 63 -19.66 -34.70 -19.08
CA GLU A 63 -18.74 -34.29 -18.00
C GLU A 63 -17.91 -33.03 -18.32
N ILE A 64 -17.93 -32.52 -19.56
CA ILE A 64 -17.41 -31.19 -19.92
C ILE A 64 -18.50 -30.14 -19.71
N PHE A 65 -19.74 -30.39 -20.15
CA PHE A 65 -20.87 -29.51 -19.87
C PHE A 65 -21.07 -29.30 -18.36
N ALA A 66 -20.85 -30.34 -17.54
CA ALA A 66 -20.86 -30.27 -16.07
C ALA A 66 -19.79 -29.36 -15.46
N LYS A 67 -18.80 -28.90 -16.25
CA LYS A 67 -17.69 -28.03 -15.79
C LYS A 67 -17.59 -26.73 -16.59
N GLN A 68 -18.55 -26.43 -17.47
CA GLN A 68 -18.59 -25.20 -18.28
C GLN A 68 -19.62 -24.19 -17.75
N ARG A 69 -19.42 -22.91 -18.08
CA ARG A 69 -20.29 -21.81 -17.63
C ARG A 69 -21.68 -21.95 -18.25
N ALA A 70 -22.71 -21.54 -17.52
CA ALA A 70 -24.12 -21.67 -17.92
C ALA A 70 -24.46 -21.02 -19.27
N THR A 71 -23.71 -20.00 -19.71
CA THR A 71 -23.84 -19.32 -21.01
C THR A 71 -23.22 -20.05 -22.20
N THR A 72 -22.64 -21.24 -22.00
CA THR A 72 -22.11 -22.06 -23.09
C THR A 72 -23.25 -22.85 -23.72
N LYS A 73 -23.49 -22.71 -25.05
CA LYS A 73 -24.53 -23.50 -25.73
C LYS A 73 -24.35 -25.01 -25.46
N LYS A 74 -25.43 -25.65 -25.04
CA LYS A 74 -25.58 -27.08 -24.75
C LYS A 74 -26.34 -27.74 -25.90
N ILE A 75 -26.61 -29.04 -25.74
CA ILE A 75 -27.63 -29.75 -26.53
C ILE A 75 -28.93 -29.52 -25.78
N ASP A 76 -29.79 -28.66 -26.32
CA ASP A 76 -31.09 -28.32 -25.73
C ASP A 76 -32.23 -29.01 -26.50
N ASN A 77 -32.06 -29.24 -27.82
CA ASN A 77 -32.88 -30.17 -28.61
C ASN A 77 -31.99 -31.08 -29.48
N PRO A 78 -31.88 -32.41 -29.22
CA PRO A 78 -30.99 -33.31 -29.95
C PRO A 78 -31.17 -33.32 -31.47
N GLN A 79 -32.40 -33.17 -31.96
CA GLN A 79 -32.68 -33.25 -33.40
C GLN A 79 -32.30 -31.95 -34.14
N GLU A 80 -32.30 -30.81 -33.45
CA GLU A 80 -31.93 -29.50 -33.99
C GLU A 80 -30.45 -29.15 -33.74
N ASP A 81 -29.88 -29.55 -32.59
CA ASP A 81 -28.52 -29.21 -32.18
C ASP A 81 -27.43 -30.17 -32.64
N ILE A 82 -27.79 -31.38 -33.10
CA ILE A 82 -26.83 -32.43 -33.47
C ILE A 82 -26.96 -32.82 -34.94
N ASP A 83 -25.88 -32.59 -35.70
CA ASP A 83 -25.65 -33.13 -37.03
C ASP A 83 -25.45 -34.66 -36.99
N GLY A 84 -26.05 -35.38 -37.94
CA GLY A 84 -26.02 -36.85 -38.01
C GLY A 84 -27.00 -37.60 -37.10
N TRP A 85 -27.86 -36.91 -36.33
CA TRP A 85 -28.78 -37.52 -35.34
C TRP A 85 -29.67 -38.63 -35.94
N ASP A 86 -30.31 -38.34 -37.08
CA ASP A 86 -31.27 -39.25 -37.71
C ASP A 86 -30.60 -40.47 -38.37
N GLN A 87 -29.28 -40.42 -38.61
CA GLN A 87 -28.47 -41.49 -39.22
C GLN A 87 -27.97 -42.53 -38.21
N ILE A 88 -28.41 -42.44 -36.95
CA ILE A 88 -27.99 -43.33 -35.85
C ILE A 88 -29.11 -44.29 -35.43
N ALA A 89 -28.74 -45.52 -35.04
CA ALA A 89 -29.67 -46.53 -34.56
C ALA A 89 -30.32 -46.12 -33.23
N ASP A 90 -31.58 -46.50 -33.00
CA ASP A 90 -32.35 -45.95 -31.88
C ASP A 90 -31.84 -46.36 -30.50
N ASP A 91 -31.14 -47.49 -30.37
CA ASP A 91 -30.45 -47.86 -29.12
C ASP A 91 -29.26 -46.94 -28.79
N ASP A 92 -28.53 -46.48 -29.81
CA ASP A 92 -27.48 -45.48 -29.66
C ASP A 92 -28.07 -44.08 -29.37
N LYS A 93 -29.24 -43.74 -29.93
CA LYS A 93 -29.99 -42.53 -29.55
C LYS A 93 -30.41 -42.55 -28.08
N LYS A 94 -30.93 -43.68 -27.58
CA LYS A 94 -31.27 -43.88 -26.15
C LYS A 94 -30.07 -43.59 -25.24
N ILE A 95 -28.87 -44.05 -25.59
CA ILE A 95 -27.63 -43.80 -24.81
C ILE A 95 -27.34 -42.29 -24.70
N ILE A 96 -27.61 -41.47 -25.72
CA ILE A 96 -27.44 -40.02 -25.63
C ILE A 96 -28.59 -39.36 -24.86
N LEU A 97 -29.85 -39.76 -25.11
CA LEU A 97 -31.03 -39.23 -24.41
C LEU A 97 -30.94 -39.46 -22.90
N GLU A 98 -30.57 -40.67 -22.45
CA GLU A 98 -30.29 -40.96 -21.05
C GLU A 98 -29.23 -40.02 -20.44
N LYS A 99 -28.23 -39.62 -21.23
CA LYS A 99 -27.12 -38.77 -20.74
C LYS A 99 -27.51 -37.29 -20.68
N ILE A 100 -28.45 -36.85 -21.51
CA ILE A 100 -29.11 -35.55 -21.40
C ILE A 100 -30.00 -35.54 -20.15
N GLU A 101 -30.91 -36.51 -20.00
CA GLU A 101 -31.81 -36.59 -18.84
C GLU A 101 -31.04 -36.71 -17.51
N LYS A 102 -30.00 -37.55 -17.45
CA LYS A 102 -29.13 -37.70 -16.27
C LYS A 102 -28.23 -36.47 -16.04
N PHE A 103 -28.05 -35.61 -17.04
CA PHE A 103 -27.37 -34.32 -16.88
C PHE A 103 -28.33 -33.26 -16.34
N GLU A 104 -29.51 -33.10 -16.94
CA GLU A 104 -30.54 -32.14 -16.53
C GLU A 104 -31.00 -32.36 -15.08
N ASN A 105 -31.34 -33.61 -14.72
CA ASN A 105 -31.77 -33.95 -13.36
C ASN A 105 -30.68 -33.79 -12.29
N ASN A 106 -29.41 -33.59 -12.68
CA ASN A 106 -28.30 -33.23 -11.79
C ASN A 106 -28.01 -31.71 -11.76
N THR A 107 -28.84 -30.87 -12.40
CA THR A 107 -28.71 -29.39 -12.32
C THR A 107 -29.79 -28.76 -11.42
N PRO A 108 -29.50 -27.68 -10.67
CA PRO A 108 -30.38 -27.25 -9.55
C PRO A 108 -31.67 -26.50 -9.94
N TYR A 109 -32.05 -26.43 -11.21
CA TYR A 109 -33.15 -25.59 -11.71
C TYR A 109 -34.29 -26.41 -12.33
N LYS A 110 -35.41 -26.55 -11.61
CA LYS A 110 -36.68 -27.05 -12.16
C LYS A 110 -37.77 -25.98 -12.07
N LYS A 111 -38.17 -25.42 -13.22
CA LYS A 111 -39.44 -24.69 -13.35
C LYS A 111 -40.58 -25.71 -13.34
N LYS A 112 -41.63 -25.49 -12.53
CA LYS A 112 -42.84 -26.31 -12.53
C LYS A 112 -43.82 -25.88 -13.63
N ARG A 113 -44.48 -26.84 -14.27
CA ARG A 113 -45.85 -26.71 -14.81
C ARG A 113 -46.60 -28.06 -14.62
N PRO A 114 -47.93 -28.14 -14.85
CA PRO A 114 -48.82 -28.90 -13.97
C PRO A 114 -48.89 -30.42 -14.24
N ALA A 115 -49.48 -31.14 -13.29
CA ALA A 115 -49.64 -32.59 -13.32
C ALA A 115 -51.01 -33.04 -13.86
N SER A 116 -51.07 -34.27 -14.38
CA SER A 116 -52.30 -34.98 -14.69
C SER A 116 -52.19 -36.47 -14.33
N THR A 117 -53.07 -36.92 -13.43
CA THR A 117 -53.68 -38.26 -13.31
C THR A 117 -52.82 -39.54 -13.22
N ALA A 118 -53.05 -40.29 -12.11
CA ALA A 118 -53.05 -41.76 -11.99
C ALA A 118 -51.70 -42.52 -12.08
N SER A 119 -51.51 -43.67 -11.43
CA SER A 119 -52.15 -44.25 -10.23
C SER A 119 -51.27 -45.40 -9.66
N ASP A 120 -51.70 -45.96 -8.52
CA ASP A 120 -51.38 -47.31 -8.01
C ASP A 120 -49.95 -47.64 -7.52
N GLU A 121 -49.82 -47.68 -6.19
CA GLU A 121 -48.85 -48.52 -5.46
C GLU A 121 -49.42 -49.97 -5.38
N PRO A 122 -48.58 -51.03 -5.24
CA PRO A 122 -48.08 -51.34 -3.89
C PRO A 122 -46.67 -51.98 -3.83
N ALA A 123 -45.90 -51.61 -2.80
CA ALA A 123 -44.68 -52.34 -2.43
C ALA A 123 -45.00 -53.58 -1.54
N LYS A 124 -44.20 -54.66 -1.65
CA LYS A 124 -44.16 -55.75 -0.63
C LYS A 124 -42.91 -56.64 -0.68
N LYS A 125 -42.13 -56.60 0.42
CA LYS A 125 -41.23 -57.66 0.93
C LYS A 125 -39.95 -57.93 0.09
N THR A 126 -38.87 -58.57 0.60
CA THR A 126 -38.73 -59.39 1.83
C THR A 126 -37.33 -59.31 2.47
N ALA A 127 -37.27 -59.57 3.79
CA ALA A 127 -36.14 -60.12 4.58
C ALA A 127 -34.83 -59.30 4.79
N LYS A 128 -34.31 -59.42 6.02
CA LYS A 128 -32.96 -59.08 6.51
C LYS A 128 -32.39 -60.30 7.27
N GLN A 129 -31.11 -60.23 7.65
CA GLN A 129 -30.39 -61.10 8.61
C GLN A 129 -30.05 -62.51 8.08
N SER A 130 -28.89 -63.10 8.40
CA SER A 130 -27.67 -62.68 9.14
C SER A 130 -26.42 -63.33 8.46
N LEU A 131 -25.14 -63.33 8.90
CA LEU A 131 -24.33 -63.13 10.12
C LEU A 131 -22.97 -62.51 9.67
N SER A 132 -21.99 -62.05 10.48
CA SER A 132 -21.87 -61.82 11.94
C SER A 132 -21.02 -60.53 12.20
N SER A 133 -19.80 -60.63 12.76
CA SER A 133 -18.86 -59.53 13.02
C SER A 133 -17.46 -60.07 13.43
N VAL A 134 -16.37 -59.36 13.06
CA VAL A 134 -14.99 -59.55 13.60
C VAL A 134 -14.30 -58.17 13.74
N LYS A 135 -13.36 -58.05 14.70
CA LYS A 135 -12.69 -56.82 15.15
C LYS A 135 -11.32 -56.61 14.48
N PRO A 136 -10.77 -55.37 14.47
CA PRO A 136 -9.33 -55.10 14.43
C PRO A 136 -8.73 -54.81 15.83
N SER A 137 -7.40 -54.85 15.94
CA SER A 137 -6.59 -54.62 17.16
C SER A 137 -5.10 -54.46 16.76
N PRO A 138 -4.17 -54.04 17.64
CA PRO A 138 -4.24 -53.02 18.70
C PRO A 138 -3.12 -51.94 18.60
N ASN A 139 -3.07 -51.04 19.59
CA ASN A 139 -2.13 -49.91 19.73
C ASN A 139 -0.63 -50.16 19.45
N VAL A 140 0.02 -49.17 18.84
CA VAL A 140 1.44 -48.83 19.13
C VAL A 140 1.45 -47.70 20.15
N LYS A 141 2.20 -47.84 21.26
CA LYS A 141 2.37 -46.78 22.26
C LYS A 141 3.59 -45.92 21.93
N ILE A 142 3.41 -44.60 21.87
CA ILE A 142 4.48 -43.62 22.05
C ILE A 142 4.12 -42.81 23.29
N ASN A 143 4.99 -42.82 24.31
CA ASN A 143 4.77 -42.05 25.54
C ASN A 143 5.11 -40.57 25.26
N VAL A 144 4.10 -39.71 25.32
CA VAL A 144 4.27 -38.26 25.40
C VAL A 144 3.66 -37.80 26.73
N SER A 145 4.49 -37.18 27.58
CA SER A 145 4.14 -36.82 28.95
C SER A 145 3.26 -35.57 29.04
N ASP A 146 2.11 -35.71 29.70
CA ASP A 146 1.39 -34.69 30.47
C ASP A 146 1.60 -33.20 30.13
N LYS A 147 1.14 -32.80 28.94
CA LYS A 147 0.90 -31.37 28.59
C LYS A 147 -0.52 -31.08 28.07
N SER A 148 -1.27 -32.09 27.64
CA SER A 148 -2.49 -31.93 26.85
C SER A 148 -3.77 -31.52 27.60
N ASN A 149 -3.72 -31.34 28.93
CA ASN A 149 -4.91 -31.03 29.73
C ASN A 149 -5.10 -29.52 30.00
N ASP A 150 -4.03 -28.74 30.15
CA ASP A 150 -4.17 -27.33 30.50
C ASP A 150 -4.39 -26.43 29.27
N GLU A 151 -3.82 -26.76 28.10
CA GLU A 151 -4.16 -26.10 26.83
C GLU A 151 -5.68 -26.19 26.55
N LYS A 152 -6.30 -27.35 26.82
CA LYS A 152 -7.75 -27.56 26.66
C LYS A 152 -8.61 -26.82 27.70
N LYS A 153 -8.07 -26.52 28.89
CA LYS A 153 -8.76 -25.67 29.88
C LYS A 153 -8.74 -24.21 29.41
N ILE A 154 -7.58 -23.72 28.97
CA ILE A 154 -7.42 -22.34 28.47
C ILE A 154 -8.35 -22.08 27.29
N SER A 155 -8.39 -22.97 26.30
CA SER A 155 -9.17 -22.77 25.05
C SER A 155 -10.67 -22.50 25.25
N ASN A 156 -11.25 -22.97 26.36
CA ASN A 156 -12.69 -22.88 26.65
C ASN A 156 -13.08 -21.71 27.60
N HIS A 157 -12.14 -20.84 28.00
CA HIS A 157 -12.48 -19.70 28.86
C HIS A 157 -13.34 -18.65 28.14
N ARG A 158 -14.14 -17.87 28.90
CA ARG A 158 -14.98 -16.78 28.36
C ARG A 158 -14.16 -15.74 27.58
N ASP A 159 -12.93 -15.48 28.04
CA ASP A 159 -11.94 -14.63 27.38
C ASP A 159 -11.56 -15.11 25.97
N ASN A 160 -11.66 -16.41 25.69
CA ASN A 160 -11.36 -16.96 24.36
C ASN A 160 -12.61 -17.07 23.47
N THR A 161 -13.74 -16.47 23.84
CA THR A 161 -14.92 -16.39 22.96
C THR A 161 -14.76 -15.33 21.88
N PHE A 162 -15.09 -15.67 20.62
CA PHE A 162 -15.03 -14.72 19.51
C PHE A 162 -16.07 -13.59 19.65
N ARG A 163 -17.10 -13.77 20.49
CA ARG A 163 -18.01 -12.70 20.92
C ARG A 163 -17.24 -11.61 21.66
N GLN A 164 -16.42 -11.96 22.64
CA GLN A 164 -15.66 -10.98 23.41
C GLN A 164 -14.60 -10.28 22.54
N PHE A 165 -13.96 -11.00 21.62
CA PHE A 165 -13.10 -10.39 20.60
C PHE A 165 -13.83 -9.29 19.80
N ARG A 166 -15.07 -9.53 19.37
CA ARG A 166 -15.88 -8.51 18.67
C ARG A 166 -16.27 -7.34 19.55
N ASN A 167 -16.66 -7.57 20.81
CA ASN A 167 -17.00 -6.51 21.76
C ASN A 167 -15.82 -5.53 21.91
N ILE A 168 -14.62 -6.06 22.16
CA ILE A 168 -13.41 -5.26 22.33
C ILE A 168 -13.00 -4.58 21.03
N CYS A 169 -13.15 -5.22 19.87
CA CYS A 169 -12.95 -4.55 18.58
C CYS A 169 -13.91 -3.36 18.39
N ALA A 170 -15.17 -3.46 18.84
CA ALA A 170 -16.12 -2.35 18.78
C ALA A 170 -15.78 -1.22 19.76
N GLU A 171 -15.40 -1.53 21.01
CA GLU A 171 -14.90 -0.54 21.97
C GLU A 171 -13.66 0.18 21.43
N VAL A 172 -12.67 -0.55 20.91
CA VAL A 172 -11.45 0.02 20.32
C VAL A 172 -11.78 0.82 19.06
N ALA A 173 -12.74 0.42 18.23
CA ALA A 173 -13.16 1.22 17.07
C ALA A 173 -13.77 2.56 17.49
N ASN A 174 -14.72 2.54 18.43
CA ASN A 174 -15.46 3.70 18.90
C ASN A 174 -14.60 4.70 19.70
N ALA A 175 -13.53 4.22 20.37
CA ALA A 175 -12.57 5.07 21.08
C ALA A 175 -11.96 6.13 20.16
N SER A 176 -11.94 7.38 20.62
CA SER A 176 -11.53 8.55 19.83
C SER A 176 -10.00 8.72 19.80
N SER A 177 -9.32 8.41 20.91
CA SER A 177 -7.88 8.65 21.05
C SER A 177 -7.06 7.36 21.01
N TYR A 178 -5.81 7.44 20.53
CA TYR A 178 -4.90 6.30 20.52
C TYR A 178 -4.54 5.81 21.94
N LEU A 179 -4.52 6.71 22.94
CA LEU A 179 -4.26 6.34 24.33
C LEU A 179 -5.43 5.54 24.93
N GLU A 180 -6.66 5.95 24.64
CA GLU A 180 -7.89 5.24 25.00
C GLU A 180 -7.95 3.85 24.34
N LYS A 181 -7.63 3.76 23.04
CA LYS A 181 -7.52 2.47 22.31
C LYS A 181 -6.53 1.52 22.99
N THR A 182 -5.33 1.99 23.35
CA THR A 182 -4.34 1.21 24.12
C THR A 182 -4.87 0.82 25.51
N ALA A 183 -5.54 1.73 26.22
CA ALA A 183 -6.09 1.48 27.55
C ALA A 183 -7.22 0.45 27.56
N ILE A 184 -8.07 0.42 26.54
CA ILE A 184 -9.14 -0.59 26.39
C ILE A 184 -8.55 -1.99 26.24
N VAL A 185 -7.56 -2.16 25.36
CA VAL A 185 -6.87 -3.45 25.16
C VAL A 185 -6.11 -3.85 26.42
N LYS A 186 -5.41 -2.91 27.06
CA LYS A 186 -4.66 -3.18 28.30
C LYS A 186 -5.58 -3.63 29.43
N ARG A 187 -6.69 -2.91 29.66
CA ARG A 187 -7.71 -3.27 30.65
C ARG A 187 -8.19 -4.70 30.45
N MET A 188 -8.58 -5.06 29.22
CA MET A 188 -9.00 -6.42 28.88
C MET A 188 -7.93 -7.48 29.17
N LEU A 189 -6.67 -7.23 28.78
CA LEU A 189 -5.53 -8.13 29.06
C LEU A 189 -5.16 -8.20 30.54
N THR A 190 -5.59 -7.25 31.37
CA THR A 190 -5.41 -7.29 32.83
C THR A 190 -6.58 -7.98 33.55
N THR A 191 -7.83 -7.51 33.39
CA THR A 191 -8.97 -7.97 34.22
C THR A 191 -9.69 -9.21 33.66
N GLY A 192 -9.54 -9.48 32.36
CA GLY A 192 -10.39 -10.45 31.67
C GLY A 192 -11.88 -10.07 31.67
N TYR A 193 -12.70 -11.04 31.26
CA TYR A 193 -14.16 -10.94 31.21
C TYR A 193 -14.82 -10.96 32.59
N ASP A 194 -14.35 -11.82 33.50
CA ASP A 194 -14.97 -12.02 34.82
C ASP A 194 -14.48 -11.01 35.88
N GLY A 195 -13.45 -10.21 35.59
CA GLY A 195 -13.00 -9.07 36.40
C GLY A 195 -11.70 -9.30 37.19
N ASP A 196 -11.31 -10.54 37.51
CA ASP A 196 -10.10 -10.81 38.29
C ASP A 196 -8.81 -10.61 37.48
N ASN A 197 -8.61 -11.47 36.48
CA ASN A 197 -7.40 -11.67 35.71
C ASN A 197 -7.79 -12.27 34.34
N PHE A 198 -7.13 -11.83 33.28
CA PHE A 198 -7.29 -12.43 31.95
C PHE A 198 -6.78 -13.87 31.93
N LYS A 199 -7.66 -14.82 31.61
CA LYS A 199 -7.37 -16.27 31.53
C LYS A 199 -7.38 -16.76 30.06
N GLY A 200 -7.38 -15.82 29.11
CA GLY A 200 -7.34 -16.08 27.67
C GLY A 200 -5.92 -16.21 27.09
N ASP A 201 -5.84 -16.47 25.79
CA ASP A 201 -4.57 -16.59 25.07
C ASP A 201 -4.13 -15.21 24.52
N ILE A 202 -3.19 -14.57 25.21
CA ILE A 202 -2.66 -13.23 24.85
C ILE A 202 -2.05 -13.25 23.45
N VAL A 203 -1.33 -14.32 23.09
CA VAL A 203 -0.63 -14.43 21.80
C VAL A 203 -1.65 -14.51 20.67
N MET A 204 -2.66 -15.36 20.82
CA MET A 204 -3.76 -15.52 19.86
C MET A 204 -4.59 -14.23 19.69
N TRP A 205 -4.93 -13.56 20.80
CA TRP A 205 -5.61 -12.27 20.75
C TRP A 205 -4.81 -11.20 19.99
N CYS A 206 -3.49 -11.14 20.20
CA CYS A 206 -2.63 -10.17 19.50
C CYS A 206 -2.47 -10.51 18.01
N LYS A 207 -2.37 -11.79 17.63
CA LYS A 207 -2.43 -12.23 16.23
C LYS A 207 -3.72 -11.79 15.53
N MET A 208 -4.85 -11.92 16.24
CA MET A 208 -6.17 -11.61 15.71
C MET A 208 -6.45 -10.10 15.65
N PHE A 209 -5.92 -9.31 16.58
CA PHE A 209 -5.93 -7.83 16.48
C PHE A 209 -5.04 -7.29 15.35
N LEU A 210 -3.96 -8.01 14.99
CA LEU A 210 -2.94 -7.55 14.05
C LEU A 210 -2.86 -8.42 12.77
N PRO A 211 -3.96 -8.62 12.01
CA PRO A 211 -3.98 -9.48 10.84
C PRO A 211 -3.13 -8.95 9.66
N MET A 212 -2.66 -7.70 9.73
CA MET A 212 -1.68 -7.13 8.79
C MET A 212 -0.22 -7.40 9.19
N ALA A 213 0.05 -7.64 10.48
CA ALA A 213 1.37 -8.07 10.97
C ALA A 213 1.52 -9.58 10.83
N ASN A 214 0.55 -10.35 11.33
CA ASN A 214 0.45 -11.80 11.12
C ASN A 214 -0.27 -12.10 9.79
N LYS A 215 0.37 -11.71 8.67
CA LYS A 215 -0.28 -11.70 7.36
C LYS A 215 -0.28 -13.06 6.65
N MET A 216 -1.33 -13.84 6.85
CA MET A 216 -1.72 -14.96 5.97
C MET A 216 -2.09 -14.45 4.56
N ILE A 217 -2.08 -15.30 3.52
CA ILE A 217 -2.47 -14.91 2.15
C ILE A 217 -3.63 -15.79 1.67
N TYR A 218 -4.85 -15.27 1.79
CA TYR A 218 -6.08 -16.00 1.42
C TYR A 218 -6.42 -15.98 -0.08
N ASN A 219 -5.68 -15.20 -0.90
CA ASN A 219 -5.94 -14.94 -2.32
C ASN A 219 -7.32 -14.35 -2.67
N LEU A 220 -8.10 -13.93 -1.66
CA LEU A 220 -9.46 -13.42 -1.81
C LEU A 220 -9.50 -11.88 -1.87
N GLN A 221 -10.14 -11.34 -2.90
CA GLN A 221 -10.42 -9.91 -3.08
C GLN A 221 -11.91 -9.63 -2.97
N SER A 222 -12.32 -8.35 -2.82
CA SER A 222 -13.70 -8.00 -2.49
C SER A 222 -14.73 -8.54 -3.50
N LYS A 223 -14.45 -8.45 -4.81
CA LYS A 223 -15.31 -9.07 -5.85
C LYS A 223 -15.31 -10.61 -5.82
N GLN A 224 -14.18 -11.25 -5.49
CA GLN A 224 -14.13 -12.71 -5.32
C GLN A 224 -14.95 -13.15 -4.11
N LEU A 225 -14.84 -12.44 -2.98
CA LEU A 225 -15.67 -12.69 -1.80
C LEU A 225 -17.17 -12.56 -2.13
N VAL A 226 -17.60 -11.46 -2.78
CA VAL A 226 -18.98 -11.31 -3.25
C VAL A 226 -19.41 -12.51 -4.10
N LYS A 227 -18.65 -12.88 -5.13
CA LYS A 227 -18.92 -14.04 -6.00
C LYS A 227 -19.04 -15.37 -5.25
N LEU A 228 -18.16 -15.65 -4.28
CA LEU A 228 -18.26 -16.88 -3.47
C LEU A 228 -19.50 -16.84 -2.59
N PHE A 229 -19.81 -15.70 -1.97
CA PHE A 229 -20.94 -15.56 -1.06
C PHE A 229 -22.29 -15.53 -1.77
N ALA A 230 -22.41 -14.94 -2.96
CA ALA A 230 -23.59 -15.05 -3.82
C ALA A 230 -23.94 -16.52 -4.12
N ARG A 231 -22.93 -17.36 -4.44
CA ARG A 231 -23.08 -18.81 -4.63
C ARG A 231 -23.39 -19.58 -3.34
N ILE A 232 -22.90 -19.14 -2.18
CA ILE A 232 -23.21 -19.76 -0.88
C ILE A 232 -24.65 -19.44 -0.49
N PHE A 233 -25.09 -18.20 -0.68
CA PHE A 233 -26.38 -17.69 -0.28
C PHE A 233 -27.50 -17.94 -1.29
N ILE A 234 -27.17 -18.27 -2.55
CA ILE A 234 -28.11 -18.44 -3.68
C ILE A 234 -28.83 -17.12 -3.97
N LEU A 235 -28.02 -16.07 -4.18
CA LEU A 235 -28.43 -14.70 -4.49
C LEU A 235 -27.73 -14.26 -5.79
N ASP A 236 -28.18 -13.17 -6.40
CA ASP A 236 -27.52 -12.62 -7.58
C ASP A 236 -26.17 -11.95 -7.25
N GLU A 237 -25.22 -12.01 -8.18
CA GLU A 237 -23.89 -11.42 -7.99
C GLU A 237 -23.92 -9.89 -8.18
N ASN A 238 -24.84 -9.35 -8.98
CA ASN A 238 -24.88 -7.91 -9.30
C ASN A 238 -25.46 -7.09 -8.14
N ASP A 239 -26.54 -7.55 -7.50
CA ASP A 239 -27.10 -6.94 -6.27
C ASP A 239 -26.02 -6.73 -5.19
N MET A 240 -25.16 -7.75 -5.03
CA MET A 240 -24.04 -7.72 -4.08
C MET A 240 -22.84 -6.90 -4.58
N ILE A 241 -22.71 -6.65 -5.88
CA ILE A 241 -21.68 -5.75 -6.45
C ILE A 241 -22.12 -4.28 -6.35
N GLU A 242 -23.41 -3.97 -6.49
CA GLU A 242 -23.93 -2.61 -6.28
C GLU A 242 -23.86 -2.23 -4.80
N ASP A 243 -24.25 -3.11 -3.88
CA ASP A 243 -24.08 -2.83 -2.44
C ASP A 243 -22.59 -2.66 -2.04
N LEU A 244 -21.67 -3.34 -2.73
CA LEU A 244 -20.23 -3.19 -2.53
C LEU A 244 -19.72 -1.78 -2.92
N GLU A 245 -20.48 -0.97 -3.66
CA GLU A 245 -20.17 0.45 -3.89
C GLU A 245 -20.14 1.25 -2.58
N GLN A 246 -20.82 0.79 -1.53
CA GLN A 246 -20.73 1.33 -0.16
C GLN A 246 -19.37 1.05 0.52
N GLY A 247 -18.47 0.29 -0.11
CA GLY A 247 -17.05 0.26 0.22
C GLY A 247 -16.63 -0.60 1.42
N ASP A 248 -17.52 -1.40 2.02
CA ASP A 248 -17.14 -2.53 2.89
C ASP A 248 -17.81 -3.85 2.53
N VAL A 249 -17.04 -4.75 1.91
CA VAL A 249 -17.46 -6.12 1.60
C VAL A 249 -17.89 -6.93 2.83
N ALA A 250 -17.39 -6.60 4.02
CA ALA A 250 -17.81 -7.26 5.26
C ALA A 250 -19.22 -6.83 5.71
N GLU A 251 -19.68 -5.65 5.29
CA GLU A 251 -21.02 -5.13 5.61
C GLU A 251 -22.03 -5.57 4.54
N THR A 252 -21.63 -5.59 3.26
CA THR A 252 -22.37 -6.26 2.19
C THR A 252 -22.66 -7.72 2.52
N ILE A 253 -21.63 -8.51 2.85
CA ILE A 253 -21.83 -9.92 3.21
C ILE A 253 -22.67 -10.06 4.49
N GLN A 254 -22.57 -9.14 5.46
CA GLN A 254 -23.46 -9.12 6.63
C GLN A 254 -24.93 -8.90 6.25
N LYS A 255 -25.20 -7.88 5.43
CA LYS A 255 -26.55 -7.48 5.00
C LYS A 255 -27.23 -8.62 4.24
N PHE A 256 -26.58 -9.17 3.22
CA PHE A 256 -27.14 -10.29 2.45
C PHE A 256 -27.23 -11.60 3.25
N PHE A 257 -26.38 -11.82 4.27
CA PHE A 257 -26.55 -12.95 5.20
C PHE A 257 -27.78 -12.78 6.12
N GLN A 258 -28.10 -11.56 6.56
CA GLN A 258 -29.30 -11.28 7.35
C GLN A 258 -30.59 -11.40 6.53
N LEU A 259 -30.56 -10.99 5.25
CA LEU A 259 -31.70 -11.06 4.33
C LEU A 259 -31.96 -12.47 3.76
N ASN A 260 -31.06 -13.44 3.99
CA ASN A 260 -31.18 -14.76 3.38
C ASN A 260 -32.21 -15.65 4.11
N ASN A 261 -33.22 -16.09 3.37
CA ASN A 261 -34.25 -17.02 3.86
C ASN A 261 -33.76 -18.48 4.00
N ALA A 262 -32.78 -18.91 3.19
CA ALA A 262 -32.26 -20.28 3.17
C ALA A 262 -31.16 -20.53 4.22
N PHE A 263 -30.34 -19.52 4.53
CA PHE A 263 -29.27 -19.59 5.53
C PHE A 263 -29.41 -18.46 6.55
N LYS A 264 -30.25 -18.68 7.57
CA LYS A 264 -30.45 -17.70 8.65
C LYS A 264 -29.24 -17.68 9.61
N PRO A 265 -28.75 -16.50 10.02
CA PRO A 265 -27.69 -16.40 11.03
C PRO A 265 -28.13 -16.97 12.39
N ASN A 266 -27.16 -17.47 13.18
CA ASN A 266 -27.46 -17.88 14.56
C ASN A 266 -27.78 -16.69 15.47
N ASN A 267 -28.61 -16.95 16.48
CA ASN A 267 -28.96 -15.98 17.53
C ASN A 267 -27.86 -15.80 18.59
N LYS A 268 -26.93 -16.76 18.73
CA LYS A 268 -25.84 -16.74 19.72
C LYS A 268 -24.52 -17.17 19.07
N SER A 269 -23.45 -16.45 19.43
CA SER A 269 -22.08 -16.72 18.99
C SER A 269 -21.51 -17.93 19.72
N SER A 270 -21.19 -19.01 18.99
CA SER A 270 -20.65 -20.26 19.53
C SER A 270 -19.19 -20.54 19.16
N LEU A 271 -18.50 -19.55 18.57
CA LEU A 271 -17.11 -19.66 18.11
C LEU A 271 -16.11 -19.16 19.16
N THR A 272 -14.97 -19.84 19.29
CA THR A 272 -13.78 -19.34 20.00
C THR A 272 -12.84 -18.58 19.06
N VAL A 273 -11.92 -17.80 19.63
CA VAL A 273 -10.86 -17.11 18.88
C VAL A 273 -9.94 -18.12 18.19
N HIS A 274 -9.59 -19.23 18.86
CA HIS A 274 -8.79 -20.32 18.32
C HIS A 274 -9.45 -21.05 17.13
N GLU A 275 -10.77 -21.28 17.19
CA GLU A 275 -11.51 -21.87 16.07
C GLU A 275 -11.49 -20.97 14.83
N VAL A 276 -11.70 -19.67 15.01
CA VAL A 276 -11.63 -18.70 13.90
C VAL A 276 -10.22 -18.60 13.35
N TYR A 277 -9.18 -18.60 14.20
CA TYR A 277 -7.80 -18.60 13.74
C TYR A 277 -7.46 -19.87 12.93
N SER A 278 -7.85 -21.05 13.40
CA SER A 278 -7.64 -22.31 12.69
C SER A 278 -8.39 -22.34 11.34
N PHE A 279 -9.61 -21.81 11.30
CA PHE A 279 -10.34 -21.59 10.05
C PHE A 279 -9.58 -20.69 9.06
N LEU A 280 -9.02 -19.57 9.53
CA LEU A 280 -8.23 -18.64 8.70
C LEU A 280 -6.93 -19.30 8.19
N GLU A 281 -6.22 -20.00 9.06
CA GLU A 281 -4.98 -20.70 8.72
C GLU A 281 -5.22 -21.75 7.63
N GLN A 282 -6.28 -22.56 7.77
CA GLN A 282 -6.71 -23.51 6.73
C GLN A 282 -7.14 -22.78 5.44
N LEU A 283 -7.91 -21.69 5.53
CA LEU A 283 -8.34 -20.91 4.36
C LEU A 283 -7.15 -20.35 3.57
N SER A 284 -6.04 -20.02 4.23
CA SER A 284 -4.82 -19.50 3.58
C SER A 284 -4.12 -20.52 2.67
N GLN A 285 -4.40 -21.82 2.87
CA GLN A 285 -3.86 -22.91 2.05
C GLN A 285 -4.75 -23.22 0.82
N LEU A 286 -5.99 -22.72 0.79
CA LEU A 286 -6.97 -23.03 -0.26
C LEU A 286 -6.88 -22.04 -1.43
N THR A 287 -6.85 -22.58 -2.65
CA THR A 287 -6.69 -21.78 -3.89
C THR A 287 -7.82 -21.95 -4.91
N LYS A 288 -8.72 -22.94 -4.74
CA LYS A 288 -9.85 -23.19 -5.66
C LYS A 288 -11.16 -22.64 -5.08
N GLU A 289 -12.00 -22.06 -5.93
CA GLU A 289 -13.28 -21.46 -5.54
C GLU A 289 -14.18 -22.45 -4.79
N ASP A 290 -14.28 -23.71 -5.26
CA ASP A 290 -15.15 -24.73 -4.66
C ASP A 290 -14.68 -25.20 -3.27
N GLU A 291 -13.37 -25.32 -3.09
CA GLU A 291 -12.74 -25.67 -1.81
C GLU A 291 -12.94 -24.55 -0.79
N GLN A 292 -12.76 -23.30 -1.22
CA GLN A 292 -13.04 -22.11 -0.40
C GLN A 292 -14.53 -22.01 -0.05
N ILE A 293 -15.45 -22.27 -0.99
CA ILE A 293 -16.91 -22.30 -0.75
C ILE A 293 -17.29 -23.37 0.28
N PHE A 294 -16.74 -24.58 0.17
CA PHE A 294 -16.98 -25.65 1.15
C PHE A 294 -16.47 -25.24 2.55
N HIS A 295 -15.26 -24.68 2.61
CA HIS A 295 -14.67 -24.21 3.86
C HIS A 295 -15.49 -23.10 4.51
N PHE A 296 -15.91 -22.08 3.75
CA PHE A 296 -16.83 -21.05 4.26
C PHE A 296 -18.16 -21.62 4.77
N LYS A 297 -18.76 -22.59 4.06
CA LYS A 297 -20.00 -23.25 4.51
C LYS A 297 -19.84 -23.98 5.85
N SER A 298 -18.64 -24.45 6.19
CA SER A 298 -18.37 -25.11 7.48
C SER A 298 -18.51 -24.18 8.69
N ILE A 299 -18.11 -22.90 8.56
CA ILE A 299 -18.14 -21.93 9.67
C ILE A 299 -19.44 -21.10 9.69
N ILE A 300 -20.03 -20.78 8.52
CA ILE A 300 -21.23 -19.93 8.42
C ILE A 300 -22.41 -20.49 9.24
N THR A 301 -22.58 -21.80 9.29
CA THR A 301 -23.62 -22.49 10.09
C THR A 301 -23.50 -22.27 11.60
N ARG A 302 -22.34 -21.80 12.08
CA ARG A 302 -22.08 -21.44 13.49
C ARG A 302 -22.12 -19.93 13.74
N CYS A 303 -21.99 -19.10 12.69
CA CYS A 303 -21.92 -17.64 12.79
C CYS A 303 -23.26 -16.97 13.15
N THR A 304 -23.23 -15.98 14.05
CA THR A 304 -24.15 -14.83 13.98
C THR A 304 -23.75 -13.92 12.82
N SER A 305 -24.61 -13.00 12.40
CA SER A 305 -24.28 -12.05 11.32
C SER A 305 -23.07 -11.15 11.66
N ASN A 306 -22.84 -10.87 12.95
CA ASN A 306 -21.66 -10.14 13.43
C ASN A 306 -20.39 -11.01 13.47
N ASP A 307 -20.47 -12.33 13.68
CA ASP A 307 -19.30 -13.23 13.53
C ASP A 307 -18.77 -13.16 12.11
N LEU A 308 -19.66 -13.34 11.12
CA LEU A 308 -19.27 -13.38 9.71
C LEU A 308 -18.62 -12.06 9.27
N LYS A 309 -19.19 -10.91 9.63
CA LYS A 309 -18.59 -9.58 9.38
C LYS A 309 -17.15 -9.49 9.89
N MET A 310 -16.89 -9.95 11.11
CA MET A 310 -15.54 -9.89 11.69
C MET A 310 -14.59 -10.87 11.01
N ILE A 311 -15.06 -12.06 10.61
CA ILE A 311 -14.28 -13.04 9.83
C ILE A 311 -13.88 -12.45 8.46
N ILE A 312 -14.80 -11.79 7.75
CA ILE A 312 -14.48 -11.12 6.48
C ILE A 312 -13.48 -9.97 6.70
N ARG A 313 -13.59 -9.19 7.78
CA ARG A 313 -12.62 -8.14 8.12
C ARG A 313 -11.22 -8.70 8.42
N LEU A 314 -11.12 -9.84 9.13
CA LEU A 314 -9.87 -10.58 9.33
C LEU A 314 -9.26 -11.05 7.99
N ILE A 315 -10.09 -11.58 7.08
CA ILE A 315 -9.67 -12.01 5.72
C ILE A 315 -9.20 -10.81 4.88
N LYS A 316 -9.82 -9.64 5.05
CA LYS A 316 -9.40 -8.39 4.40
C LYS A 316 -8.17 -7.73 5.04
N HIS A 317 -7.70 -8.24 6.18
CA HIS A 317 -6.64 -7.66 7.02
C HIS A 317 -6.95 -6.27 7.58
N ASP A 318 -8.23 -5.90 7.67
CA ASP A 318 -8.68 -4.60 8.16
C ASP A 318 -9.92 -4.76 9.05
N LEU A 319 -9.72 -4.57 10.35
CA LEU A 319 -10.77 -4.63 11.37
C LEU A 319 -11.57 -3.31 11.49
N ARG A 320 -11.10 -2.22 10.86
CA ARG A 320 -11.56 -0.83 11.02
C ARG A 320 -11.54 -0.28 12.45
N ILE A 321 -10.65 -0.81 13.30
CA ILE A 321 -10.47 -0.37 14.70
C ILE A 321 -9.56 0.86 14.85
N ASN A 322 -8.87 1.27 13.78
CA ASN A 322 -7.86 2.33 13.76
C ASN A 322 -6.74 2.16 14.81
N ALA A 323 -6.34 0.91 15.07
CA ALA A 323 -5.25 0.56 15.99
C ALA A 323 -4.26 -0.42 15.31
N GLY A 324 -3.07 0.08 14.93
CA GLY A 324 -1.96 -0.74 14.44
C GLY A 324 -1.07 -1.33 15.56
N PRO A 325 0.02 -2.04 15.20
CA PRO A 325 0.88 -2.78 16.15
C PRO A 325 1.36 -1.98 17.37
N LYS A 326 1.62 -0.67 17.22
CA LYS A 326 1.99 0.20 18.34
C LYS A 326 1.00 0.10 19.50
N HIS A 327 -0.27 0.41 19.26
CA HIS A 327 -1.30 0.54 20.30
C HIS A 327 -1.66 -0.81 20.93
N ILE A 328 -1.60 -1.90 20.13
CA ILE A 328 -1.90 -3.25 20.62
C ILE A 328 -0.73 -3.83 21.44
N LEU A 329 0.53 -3.57 21.06
CA LEU A 329 1.69 -4.09 21.77
C LEU A 329 2.07 -3.25 23.00
N GLU A 330 1.93 -1.92 22.95
CA GLU A 330 2.09 -1.04 24.12
C GLU A 330 1.08 -1.35 25.25
N ALA A 331 -0.06 -1.98 24.92
CA ALA A 331 -1.02 -2.47 25.91
C ALA A 331 -0.48 -3.65 26.75
N ILE A 332 0.41 -4.48 26.17
CA ILE A 332 1.08 -5.59 26.84
C ILE A 332 2.25 -5.08 27.68
N GLY A 333 3.06 -4.19 27.10
CA GLY A 333 4.19 -3.55 27.79
C GLY A 333 4.92 -2.52 26.93
N PRO A 334 5.62 -1.56 27.55
CA PRO A 334 6.22 -0.42 26.82
C PRO A 334 7.26 -0.85 25.77
N ASP A 335 8.09 -1.84 26.11
CA ASP A 335 9.19 -2.29 25.24
C ASP A 335 8.76 -3.29 24.16
N VAL A 336 7.52 -3.80 24.20
CA VAL A 336 7.05 -4.86 23.30
C VAL A 336 6.97 -4.35 21.85
N TYR A 337 6.47 -3.13 21.65
CA TYR A 337 6.48 -2.51 20.32
C TYR A 337 7.92 -2.23 19.84
N ARG A 338 8.82 -1.79 20.74
CA ARG A 338 10.23 -1.55 20.40
C ARG A 338 10.95 -2.83 19.99
N ALA A 339 10.61 -3.97 20.61
CA ALA A 339 11.11 -5.29 20.22
C ALA A 339 10.57 -5.73 18.86
N TYR A 340 9.27 -5.59 18.62
CA TYR A 340 8.67 -5.87 17.32
C TYR A 340 9.27 -4.99 16.19
N GLN A 341 9.69 -3.76 16.50
CA GLN A 341 10.43 -2.91 15.56
C GLN A 341 11.85 -3.40 15.21
N LEU A 342 12.44 -4.28 16.03
CA LEU A 342 13.83 -4.75 15.93
C LEU A 342 13.99 -6.18 15.42
N SER A 343 12.91 -6.98 15.38
CA SER A 343 12.88 -8.32 14.77
C SER A 343 11.81 -8.52 13.70
N HIS A 344 10.73 -7.74 13.72
CA HIS A 344 9.49 -7.98 12.97
C HIS A 344 8.87 -9.39 13.15
N ASP A 345 9.35 -10.17 14.13
CA ASP A 345 8.74 -11.45 14.51
C ASP A 345 7.74 -11.23 15.66
N LEU A 346 6.46 -11.24 15.31
CA LEU A 346 5.38 -11.07 16.29
C LEU A 346 5.31 -12.26 17.28
N ASP A 347 5.56 -13.48 16.83
CA ASP A 347 5.43 -14.69 17.63
C ASP A 347 6.54 -14.79 18.68
N THR A 348 7.80 -14.59 18.26
CA THR A 348 8.95 -14.64 19.15
C THR A 348 8.95 -13.49 20.14
N VAL A 349 8.51 -12.29 19.71
CA VAL A 349 8.33 -11.15 20.63
C VAL A 349 7.22 -11.43 21.63
N LEU A 350 6.02 -11.83 21.20
CA LEU A 350 4.90 -12.06 22.10
C LEU A 350 5.22 -13.14 23.13
N LYS A 351 5.69 -14.34 22.69
CA LYS A 351 6.07 -15.45 23.58
C LYS A 351 7.06 -14.99 24.64
N ARG A 352 8.12 -14.28 24.25
CA ARG A 352 9.14 -13.78 25.18
C ARG A 352 8.56 -12.88 26.27
N PHE A 353 7.65 -11.97 25.93
CA PHE A 353 7.05 -11.07 26.94
C PHE A 353 5.94 -11.77 27.75
N THR A 354 5.17 -12.71 27.19
CA THR A 354 4.21 -13.52 27.97
C THR A 354 4.91 -14.48 28.94
N ASP A 355 6.05 -15.05 28.56
CA ASP A 355 6.89 -15.93 29.40
C ASP A 355 7.67 -15.16 30.49
N GLU A 356 7.62 -13.83 30.45
CA GLU A 356 8.10 -12.95 31.52
C GLU A 356 6.95 -12.49 32.44
N LEU A 357 5.73 -12.36 31.91
CA LEU A 357 4.51 -12.09 32.67
C LEU A 357 3.99 -13.31 33.47
N SER A 358 4.24 -14.53 32.98
CA SER A 358 3.81 -15.78 33.64
C SER A 358 4.70 -16.24 34.79
N LYS A 359 5.85 -15.59 35.01
CA LYS A 359 6.75 -15.90 36.12
C LYS A 359 6.23 -15.22 37.41
N PRO A 360 5.99 -15.98 38.50
CA PRO A 360 5.51 -15.39 39.74
C PRO A 360 6.53 -14.39 40.28
N ILE A 361 6.05 -13.23 40.74
CA ILE A 361 6.87 -12.22 41.43
C ILE A 361 7.22 -12.77 42.81
N CYS A 362 8.23 -13.63 42.86
CA CYS A 362 8.73 -14.16 44.12
C CYS A 362 9.52 -13.07 44.83
N SER A 363 8.98 -12.59 45.95
CA SER A 363 9.60 -11.57 46.80
C SER A 363 10.98 -11.99 47.32
N THR A 364 11.73 -11.03 47.84
CA THR A 364 13.06 -11.16 48.48
C THR A 364 14.24 -11.50 47.55
N ASN A 365 14.84 -10.47 46.96
CA ASN A 365 16.11 -9.97 47.51
C ASN A 365 16.50 -8.58 46.98
N MET A 366 16.86 -7.66 47.88
CA MET A 366 17.35 -6.32 47.51
C MET A 366 18.85 -6.34 47.17
N SER A 367 19.21 -6.94 46.03
CA SER A 367 20.52 -6.69 45.43
C SER A 367 20.50 -5.33 44.72
N LYS A 368 21.41 -4.41 45.10
CA LYS A 368 21.46 -3.02 44.59
C LYS A 368 22.06 -2.89 43.18
N ASN A 369 21.91 -3.89 42.31
CA ASN A 369 22.33 -3.82 40.91
C ASN A 369 21.16 -3.41 40.00
N LYS A 370 20.83 -2.11 39.98
CA LYS A 370 20.02 -1.50 38.91
C LYS A 370 20.83 -1.39 37.61
N THR A 371 21.19 -2.54 37.02
CA THR A 371 21.32 -2.57 35.56
C THR A 371 19.92 -2.31 35.00
N SER A 372 19.78 -1.30 34.15
CA SER A 372 18.49 -0.86 33.63
C SER A 372 17.87 -1.90 32.70
N PRO A 373 16.52 -1.92 32.54
CA PRO A 373 15.83 -2.92 31.68
C PRO A 373 16.15 -2.83 30.18
N GLN A 374 17.02 -1.89 29.77
CA GLN A 374 17.37 -1.62 28.37
C GLN A 374 18.07 -2.79 27.65
N ASN A 375 18.69 -3.72 28.38
CA ASN A 375 19.44 -4.85 27.79
C ASN A 375 18.59 -6.00 27.22
N LYS A 376 17.25 -5.94 27.23
CA LYS A 376 16.44 -7.02 26.65
C LYS A 376 16.16 -6.90 25.15
N VAL A 377 16.24 -5.70 24.56
CA VAL A 377 15.77 -5.49 23.18
C VAL A 377 16.92 -5.41 22.17
N MET A 378 17.41 -6.58 21.74
CA MET A 378 18.46 -6.71 20.74
C MET A 378 17.90 -6.96 19.34
N ILE A 379 18.68 -6.57 18.32
CA ILE A 379 18.50 -6.96 16.92
C ILE A 379 18.71 -8.48 16.76
N SER A 380 18.07 -9.09 15.77
CA SER A 380 18.22 -10.52 15.48
C SER A 380 18.70 -10.71 14.04
N LEU A 381 19.76 -11.51 13.84
CA LEU A 381 20.21 -11.89 12.49
C LEU A 381 19.08 -12.67 11.77
N MET A 382 19.11 -12.62 10.43
CA MET A 382 18.08 -13.17 9.55
C MET A 382 16.62 -12.72 9.78
N THR A 383 16.33 -11.83 10.74
CA THR A 383 14.97 -11.36 11.07
C THR A 383 14.87 -9.84 10.79
N PRO A 384 13.92 -9.37 9.96
CA PRO A 384 13.96 -8.01 9.43
C PRO A 384 13.78 -6.88 10.47
N VAL A 385 14.52 -5.80 10.29
CA VAL A 385 14.43 -4.57 11.12
C VAL A 385 13.58 -3.53 10.42
N PHE A 386 12.70 -2.82 11.13
CA PHE A 386 11.93 -1.73 10.51
C PHE A 386 12.85 -0.68 9.85
N PRO A 387 12.64 -0.33 8.57
CA PRO A 387 13.46 0.67 7.89
C PRO A 387 13.29 2.05 8.54
N MET A 388 14.38 2.78 8.74
CA MET A 388 14.32 4.20 9.10
C MET A 388 13.78 5.00 7.92
N LEU A 389 12.84 5.90 8.17
CA LEU A 389 12.04 6.56 7.14
C LEU A 389 12.40 8.04 6.99
N ALA A 390 12.09 8.59 5.82
CA ALA A 390 12.24 10.00 5.53
C ALA A 390 10.89 10.76 5.54
N GLU A 391 10.88 11.93 6.19
CA GLU A 391 9.83 12.93 6.10
C GLU A 391 9.97 13.78 4.82
N ALA A 392 8.89 14.33 4.28
CA ALA A 392 8.98 15.27 3.16
C ALA A 392 9.52 16.62 3.66
N CYS A 393 10.58 17.12 3.02
CA CYS A 393 11.15 18.43 3.31
C CYS A 393 10.82 19.41 2.18
N THR A 394 10.24 20.56 2.53
CA THR A 394 9.65 21.53 1.58
C THR A 394 10.50 22.77 1.36
N SER A 395 11.53 23.00 2.18
CA SER A 395 12.42 24.16 2.08
C SER A 395 13.79 23.90 2.72
N VAL A 396 14.79 24.69 2.32
CA VAL A 396 16.17 24.62 2.85
C VAL A 396 16.20 24.94 4.35
N GLU A 397 15.39 25.90 4.80
CA GLU A 397 15.32 26.34 6.19
C GLU A 397 14.74 25.24 7.09
N MET A 398 13.79 24.44 6.59
CA MET A 398 13.31 23.25 7.30
C MET A 398 14.42 22.21 7.47
N ALA A 399 15.27 22.00 6.46
CA ALA A 399 16.39 21.09 6.54
C ALA A 399 17.43 21.53 7.58
N MET A 400 17.91 22.79 7.51
CA MET A 400 18.88 23.30 8.49
C MET A 400 18.32 23.25 9.92
N LYS A 401 17.01 23.52 10.12
CA LYS A 401 16.36 23.46 11.44
C LYS A 401 16.25 22.03 12.00
N LYS A 402 16.13 21.01 11.15
CA LYS A 402 16.00 19.60 11.57
C LYS A 402 17.34 18.85 11.60
N CYS A 403 18.37 19.37 10.95
CA CYS A 403 19.74 18.83 10.99
C CYS A 403 20.73 19.87 11.55
N PRO A 404 20.60 20.28 12.83
CA PRO A 404 21.40 21.36 13.42
C PRO A 404 22.88 21.01 13.57
N ASN A 405 23.26 19.74 13.46
CA ASN A 405 24.65 19.28 13.59
C ASN A 405 25.42 19.30 12.25
N GLY A 406 24.80 19.81 11.18
CA GLY A 406 25.18 19.48 9.80
C GLY A 406 24.53 18.17 9.33
N MET A 407 24.56 17.93 8.03
CA MET A 407 23.92 16.77 7.41
C MET A 407 24.81 16.06 6.40
N LEU A 408 24.69 14.74 6.35
CA LEU A 408 25.05 13.97 5.17
C LEU A 408 23.91 14.11 4.17
N SER A 409 24.22 14.61 2.98
CA SER A 409 23.27 14.72 1.88
C SER A 409 23.60 13.67 0.82
N GLU A 410 22.65 12.79 0.55
CA GLU A 410 22.75 11.66 -0.38
C GLU A 410 21.84 11.83 -1.57
N VAL A 411 22.29 11.38 -2.75
CA VAL A 411 21.41 11.27 -3.94
C VAL A 411 20.23 10.35 -3.61
N LYS A 412 19.00 10.82 -3.87
CA LYS A 412 17.84 9.93 -3.78
C LYS A 412 17.72 9.12 -5.08
N TYR A 413 18.05 7.84 -4.98
CA TYR A 413 17.86 6.86 -6.04
C TYR A 413 16.36 6.43 -6.16
N ASP A 414 15.85 6.28 -7.39
CA ASP A 414 14.49 5.79 -7.70
C ASP A 414 14.50 4.28 -7.98
N GLY A 415 14.85 3.50 -6.95
CA GLY A 415 15.04 2.05 -7.02
C GLY A 415 14.04 1.25 -6.17
N GLU A 416 14.48 0.08 -5.71
CA GLU A 416 13.79 -0.71 -4.68
C GLU A 416 14.67 -0.85 -3.43
N ARG A 417 14.27 -0.28 -2.31
CA ARG A 417 14.98 -0.45 -1.03
C ARG A 417 15.01 -1.90 -0.57
N VAL A 418 16.22 -2.40 -0.33
CA VAL A 418 16.54 -3.74 0.16
C VAL A 418 17.39 -3.64 1.42
N GLN A 419 16.92 -4.27 2.48
CA GLN A 419 17.70 -4.58 3.66
C GLN A 419 18.34 -5.96 3.46
N VAL A 420 19.67 -6.01 3.46
CA VAL A 420 20.43 -7.26 3.31
C VAL A 420 20.80 -7.78 4.68
N HIS A 421 20.55 -9.07 4.93
CA HIS A 421 21.10 -9.80 6.06
C HIS A 421 22.04 -10.87 5.53
N LYS A 422 23.26 -10.96 6.07
CA LYS A 422 24.22 -12.05 5.84
C LYS A 422 24.53 -12.72 7.19
N GLN A 423 24.68 -14.04 7.19
CA GLN A 423 25.21 -14.82 8.30
C GLN A 423 26.03 -15.97 7.73
N GLY A 424 27.37 -15.84 7.76
CA GLY A 424 28.26 -16.63 6.91
C GLY A 424 27.80 -16.63 5.44
N GLU A 425 27.53 -17.81 4.88
CA GLU A 425 27.03 -18.00 3.50
C GLU A 425 25.51 -17.82 3.33
N VAL A 426 24.75 -17.62 4.41
CA VAL A 426 23.30 -17.46 4.36
C VAL A 426 22.95 -15.99 4.11
N PHE A 427 22.13 -15.73 3.09
CA PHE A 427 21.68 -14.40 2.71
C PHE A 427 20.16 -14.30 2.66
N CYS A 428 19.61 -13.31 3.36
CA CYS A 428 18.22 -12.90 3.29
C CYS A 428 18.12 -11.45 2.79
N TYR A 429 17.13 -11.18 1.94
CA TYR A 429 16.91 -9.87 1.31
C TYR A 429 15.47 -9.43 1.57
N PHE A 430 15.28 -8.36 2.35
CA PHE A 430 13.96 -7.85 2.73
C PHE A 430 13.68 -6.52 2.02
N SER A 431 12.51 -6.44 1.37
CA SER A 431 12.04 -5.20 0.76
C SER A 431 11.74 -4.13 1.81
N ARG A 432 11.49 -2.88 1.39
CA ARG A 432 10.87 -1.83 2.22
C ARG A 432 9.61 -2.27 2.99
N SER A 433 8.89 -3.28 2.48
CA SER A 433 7.68 -3.86 3.11
C SER A 433 7.97 -5.08 3.99
N LEU A 434 9.25 -5.36 4.25
CA LEU A 434 9.82 -6.46 5.03
C LEU A 434 9.49 -7.88 4.52
N LYS A 435 8.80 -7.97 3.38
CA LYS A 435 8.67 -9.20 2.59
C LYS A 435 10.00 -9.54 1.89
N PRO A 436 10.31 -10.83 1.68
CA PRO A 436 11.42 -11.27 0.84
C PRO A 436 11.41 -10.63 -0.56
N VAL A 437 12.59 -10.26 -1.06
CA VAL A 437 12.79 -9.74 -2.42
C VAL A 437 12.82 -10.89 -3.42
N LEU A 438 12.32 -10.66 -4.64
CA LEU A 438 12.26 -11.70 -5.68
C LEU A 438 13.67 -12.14 -6.11
N PRO A 439 14.00 -13.45 -6.13
CA PRO A 439 15.37 -13.96 -6.31
C PRO A 439 16.13 -13.43 -7.53
N HIS A 440 15.45 -13.20 -8.66
CA HIS A 440 16.06 -12.68 -9.90
C HIS A 440 16.69 -11.28 -9.74
N LYS A 441 16.29 -10.52 -8.73
CA LYS A 441 16.81 -9.18 -8.42
C LYS A 441 18.04 -9.19 -7.51
N VAL A 442 18.28 -10.27 -6.77
CA VAL A 442 19.23 -10.26 -5.64
C VAL A 442 20.20 -11.45 -5.58
N ASN A 443 19.89 -12.61 -6.18
CA ASN A 443 20.70 -13.83 -6.01
C ASN A 443 22.18 -13.67 -6.37
N HIS A 444 22.49 -12.85 -7.37
CA HIS A 444 23.86 -12.61 -7.82
C HIS A 444 24.69 -11.81 -6.80
N PHE A 445 24.07 -11.04 -5.89
CA PHE A 445 24.82 -10.31 -4.85
C PHE A 445 25.53 -11.25 -3.86
N LYS A 446 25.12 -12.53 -3.77
CA LYS A 446 25.87 -13.55 -3.02
C LYS A 446 27.32 -13.71 -3.51
N GLU A 447 27.59 -13.46 -4.80
CA GLU A 447 28.93 -13.55 -5.39
C GLU A 447 29.76 -12.28 -5.21
N PHE A 448 29.13 -11.15 -4.81
CA PHE A 448 29.77 -9.84 -4.78
C PHE A 448 29.85 -9.24 -3.37
N ILE A 449 28.88 -9.47 -2.49
CA ILE A 449 28.90 -8.95 -1.12
C ILE A 449 30.08 -9.50 -0.30
N PRO A 450 30.44 -10.81 -0.36
CA PRO A 450 31.65 -11.30 0.30
C PRO A 450 32.95 -10.70 -0.26
N LYS A 451 32.96 -10.28 -1.54
CA LYS A 451 34.10 -9.59 -2.15
C LYS A 451 34.15 -8.10 -1.79
N ALA A 452 33.00 -7.49 -1.50
CA ALA A 452 32.89 -6.11 -1.05
C ALA A 452 33.13 -5.95 0.45
N PHE A 453 32.87 -6.99 1.25
CA PHE A 453 33.13 -7.05 2.70
C PHE A 453 33.91 -8.34 3.03
N PRO A 454 35.23 -8.40 2.75
CA PRO A 454 36.04 -9.61 2.94
C PRO A 454 36.14 -10.09 4.38
N ASP A 455 35.98 -9.19 5.35
CA ASP A 455 35.92 -9.46 6.78
C ASP A 455 34.49 -9.43 7.35
N GLY A 456 33.46 -9.30 6.50
CA GLY A 456 32.06 -9.17 6.91
C GLY A 456 31.32 -10.51 6.92
N ASP A 457 31.52 -11.31 7.96
CA ASP A 457 30.86 -12.62 8.08
C ASP A 457 29.36 -12.50 8.37
N ASP A 458 28.99 -11.73 9.38
CA ASP A 458 27.61 -11.53 9.82
C ASP A 458 27.26 -10.04 9.77
N LEU A 459 26.36 -9.62 8.87
CA LEU A 459 26.06 -8.19 8.67
C LEU A 459 24.60 -7.90 8.33
N ILE A 460 24.17 -6.69 8.66
CA ILE A 460 22.87 -6.13 8.25
C ILE A 460 23.10 -4.77 7.60
N LEU A 461 22.77 -4.65 6.32
CA LEU A 461 22.96 -3.46 5.48
C LEU A 461 21.62 -2.91 5.02
N ASP A 462 21.54 -1.59 4.84
CA ASP A 462 20.41 -0.89 4.25
C ASP A 462 20.84 -0.25 2.93
N SER A 463 20.08 -0.49 1.87
CA SER A 463 20.51 -0.23 0.49
C SER A 463 19.34 -0.03 -0.46
N GLU A 464 19.59 0.57 -1.62
CA GLU A 464 18.65 0.61 -2.75
C GLU A 464 19.22 -0.26 -3.89
N ILE A 465 18.40 -1.12 -4.51
CA ILE A 465 18.77 -1.80 -5.76
C ILE A 465 18.17 -1.06 -6.96
N LEU A 466 18.91 -1.01 -8.06
CA LEU A 466 18.46 -0.45 -9.34
C LEU A 466 19.20 -1.11 -10.51
N MET A 467 18.72 -0.88 -11.74
CA MET A 467 19.43 -1.30 -12.95
C MET A 467 20.44 -0.21 -13.37
N ILE A 468 21.66 -0.60 -13.72
CA ILE A 468 22.69 0.28 -14.29
C ILE A 468 23.03 -0.21 -15.70
N ASP A 469 23.12 0.73 -16.65
CA ASP A 469 23.73 0.48 -17.96
C ASP A 469 25.25 0.31 -17.80
N THR A 470 25.76 -0.85 -18.20
CA THR A 470 27.18 -1.22 -18.08
C THR A 470 28.10 -0.44 -19.01
N LYS A 471 27.57 0.21 -20.06
CA LYS A 471 28.35 1.05 -21.00
C LYS A 471 28.52 2.48 -20.50
N THR A 472 27.45 3.10 -19.99
CA THR A 472 27.48 4.51 -19.52
C THR A 472 27.67 4.67 -18.01
N GLY A 473 27.51 3.60 -17.23
CA GLY A 473 27.49 3.63 -15.76
C GLY A 473 26.26 4.30 -15.16
N GLN A 474 25.28 4.72 -15.97
CA GLN A 474 24.12 5.48 -15.52
C GLN A 474 22.99 4.58 -14.98
N PRO A 475 22.25 5.02 -13.96
CA PRO A 475 21.06 4.33 -13.48
C PRO A 475 19.93 4.40 -14.52
N LEU A 476 19.27 3.28 -14.77
CA LEU A 476 18.07 3.23 -15.62
C LEU A 476 16.80 3.60 -14.81
N PRO A 477 15.74 4.10 -15.47
CA PRO A 477 14.51 4.52 -14.78
C PRO A 477 13.81 3.43 -13.96
N PHE A 478 12.97 3.85 -13.01
CA PHE A 478 12.21 2.97 -12.14
C PHE A 478 11.34 1.94 -12.90
N GLY A 479 11.21 0.74 -12.33
CA GLY A 479 10.44 -0.36 -12.91
C GLY A 479 11.19 -1.22 -13.95
N THR A 480 12.40 -0.81 -14.37
CA THR A 480 13.31 -1.64 -15.21
C THR A 480 13.76 -2.93 -14.53
N LEU A 481 13.70 -2.99 -13.19
CA LEU A 481 13.92 -4.20 -12.38
C LEU A 481 12.89 -5.33 -12.60
N GLY A 482 11.84 -5.12 -13.39
CA GLY A 482 10.85 -6.17 -13.72
C GLY A 482 11.43 -7.26 -14.62
N VAL A 483 11.09 -8.53 -14.36
CA VAL A 483 11.60 -9.72 -15.09
C VAL A 483 11.59 -9.54 -16.61
N HIS A 484 10.45 -9.08 -17.15
CA HIS A 484 10.28 -8.89 -18.60
C HIS A 484 11.14 -7.75 -19.15
N LYS A 485 11.27 -6.65 -18.40
CA LYS A 485 12.10 -5.50 -18.80
C LYS A 485 13.59 -5.77 -18.76
N LYS A 486 14.06 -6.62 -17.84
CA LYS A 486 15.49 -6.99 -17.79
C LYS A 486 15.98 -7.68 -19.08
N ALA A 487 15.09 -8.29 -19.87
CA ALA A 487 15.43 -8.85 -21.18
C ALA A 487 15.52 -7.80 -22.32
N GLU A 488 14.95 -6.61 -22.13
CA GLU A 488 14.98 -5.49 -23.09
C GLU A 488 16.37 -4.83 -23.10
N PHE A 489 17.00 -4.70 -21.92
CA PHE A 489 18.29 -4.03 -21.72
C PHE A 489 19.46 -5.02 -21.69
N LYS A 490 19.97 -5.42 -22.86
CA LYS A 490 21.10 -6.36 -23.01
C LYS A 490 22.35 -5.95 -22.24
N ASP A 491 22.66 -4.66 -22.24
CA ASP A 491 23.86 -4.09 -21.62
C ASP A 491 23.64 -3.63 -20.17
N ALA A 492 22.65 -4.15 -19.44
CA ALA A 492 22.31 -3.67 -18.10
C ALA A 492 22.42 -4.74 -17.00
N THR A 493 22.96 -4.34 -15.85
CA THR A 493 23.09 -5.17 -14.63
C THR A 493 22.24 -4.59 -13.51
N VAL A 494 21.86 -5.41 -12.52
CA VAL A 494 21.42 -4.86 -11.23
C VAL A 494 22.66 -4.44 -10.45
N CYS A 495 22.58 -3.31 -9.77
CA CYS A 495 23.55 -2.82 -8.80
C CYS A 495 22.86 -2.60 -7.45
N ILE A 496 23.57 -2.85 -6.35
CA ILE A 496 23.14 -2.50 -4.98
C ILE A 496 23.92 -1.28 -4.50
N ILE A 497 23.21 -0.29 -3.99
CA ILE A 497 23.76 0.98 -3.50
C ILE A 497 23.54 1.03 -2.00
N ILE A 498 24.60 0.79 -1.23
CA ILE A 498 24.57 0.69 0.23
C ILE A 498 24.65 2.08 0.85
N PHE A 499 23.80 2.37 1.84
CA PHE A 499 23.70 3.69 2.46
C PHE A 499 23.63 3.69 4.00
N ASP A 500 23.46 2.54 4.65
CA ASP A 500 23.59 2.40 6.10
C ASP A 500 23.98 0.96 6.50
N CYS A 501 24.51 0.79 7.72
CA CYS A 501 24.88 -0.50 8.30
C CYS A 501 24.35 -0.58 9.73
N LEU A 502 23.58 -1.62 10.02
CA LEU A 502 22.81 -1.77 11.26
C LEU A 502 23.47 -2.74 12.25
N TYR A 503 24.25 -3.68 11.72
CA TYR A 503 24.94 -4.73 12.46
C TYR A 503 26.17 -5.21 11.68
N TYR A 504 27.27 -5.51 12.37
CA TYR A 504 28.50 -6.03 11.79
C TYR A 504 29.26 -6.92 12.80
N ASN A 505 29.45 -8.20 12.50
CA ASN A 505 30.25 -9.18 13.26
C ASN A 505 30.05 -9.14 14.79
N GLY A 506 28.79 -9.13 15.26
CA GLY A 506 28.45 -9.01 16.68
C GLY A 506 28.00 -7.61 17.10
N ASP A 507 28.58 -6.56 16.52
CA ASP A 507 28.33 -5.17 16.93
C ASP A 507 26.98 -4.65 16.42
N ILE A 508 26.13 -4.19 17.35
CA ILE A 508 24.85 -3.54 17.05
C ILE A 508 25.10 -2.05 16.81
N LEU A 509 25.13 -1.63 15.55
CA LEU A 509 25.51 -0.26 15.16
C LEU A 509 24.40 0.78 15.34
N LEU A 510 23.17 0.36 15.65
CA LEU A 510 21.98 1.23 15.74
C LEU A 510 22.15 2.45 16.66
N ASN A 511 22.91 2.29 17.75
CA ASN A 511 23.15 3.32 18.76
C ASN A 511 24.37 4.21 18.45
N LYS A 512 25.03 4.02 17.30
CA LYS A 512 26.06 4.91 16.76
C LYS A 512 25.45 6.01 15.90
N THR A 513 26.10 7.15 15.84
CA THR A 513 25.74 8.29 14.98
C THR A 513 25.78 7.93 13.49
N MET A 514 25.08 8.70 12.65
CA MET A 514 25.10 8.51 11.19
C MET A 514 26.51 8.64 10.63
N ALA A 515 27.31 9.58 11.15
CA ALA A 515 28.71 9.75 10.80
C ALA A 515 29.55 8.49 11.12
N GLU A 516 29.44 7.93 12.33
CA GLU A 516 30.15 6.69 12.70
C GLU A 516 29.75 5.49 11.84
N ARG A 517 28.44 5.26 11.63
CA ARG A 517 27.95 4.13 10.80
C ARG A 517 28.42 4.26 9.35
N ARG A 518 28.45 5.49 8.84
CA ARG A 518 28.97 5.80 7.51
C ARG A 518 30.49 5.59 7.41
N GLU A 519 31.24 5.93 8.44
CA GLU A 519 32.69 5.75 8.49
C GLU A 519 33.07 4.26 8.57
N ILE A 520 32.33 3.46 9.36
CA ILE A 520 32.46 1.98 9.36
C ILE A 520 32.25 1.42 7.95
N LEU A 521 31.22 1.89 7.22
CA LEU A 521 31.02 1.51 5.82
C LEU A 521 32.21 1.89 4.91
N LYS A 522 32.75 3.12 5.00
CA LYS A 522 33.92 3.53 4.20
C LYS A 522 35.14 2.63 4.45
N GLN A 523 35.34 2.20 5.70
CA GLN A 523 36.53 1.44 6.12
C GLN A 523 36.42 -0.07 5.85
N ARG A 524 35.20 -0.62 5.85
CA ARG A 524 34.94 -2.06 5.68
C ARG A 524 34.50 -2.46 4.26
N MET A 525 34.02 -1.51 3.46
CA MET A 525 33.49 -1.78 2.13
C MET A 525 34.48 -1.46 1.01
N THR A 526 34.84 -2.48 0.24
CA THR A 526 35.46 -2.31 -1.10
C THR A 526 34.36 -2.16 -2.15
N THR A 527 34.36 -1.05 -2.88
CA THR A 527 33.38 -0.82 -3.97
C THR A 527 33.67 -1.70 -5.19
N ILE A 528 32.64 -2.35 -5.73
CA ILE A 528 32.70 -3.15 -6.96
C ILE A 528 31.88 -2.41 -8.03
N PRO A 529 32.50 -1.79 -9.05
CA PRO A 529 31.82 -1.00 -10.05
C PRO A 529 30.63 -1.70 -10.71
N ASN A 530 29.53 -0.96 -10.91
CA ASN A 530 28.26 -1.44 -11.45
C ASN A 530 27.62 -2.65 -10.73
N ARG A 531 28.12 -3.05 -9.54
CA ARG A 531 27.61 -4.20 -8.78
C ARG A 531 27.28 -3.89 -7.34
N VAL A 532 28.26 -3.41 -6.55
CA VAL A 532 28.12 -3.14 -5.12
C VAL A 532 28.84 -1.84 -4.82
N VAL A 533 28.09 -0.75 -4.74
CA VAL A 533 28.65 0.61 -4.57
C VAL A 533 28.10 1.27 -3.31
N LEU A 534 28.87 2.20 -2.77
CA LEU A 534 28.45 3.01 -1.63
C LEU A 534 27.71 4.26 -2.15
N SER A 535 26.62 4.68 -1.50
CA SER A 535 25.85 5.85 -1.94
C SER A 535 26.70 7.12 -1.99
N GLU A 536 26.46 8.00 -2.97
CA GLU A 536 27.16 9.29 -3.03
C GLU A 536 26.69 10.20 -1.89
N VAL A 537 27.64 10.66 -1.07
CA VAL A 537 27.43 11.59 0.06
C VAL A 537 28.25 12.85 -0.18
N GLN A 538 27.71 14.01 0.21
CA GLN A 538 28.52 15.17 0.57
C GLN A 538 28.06 15.73 1.92
N GLU A 539 28.99 16.26 2.70
CA GLU A 539 28.72 16.88 4.00
C GLU A 539 28.31 18.34 3.79
N VAL A 540 27.18 18.74 4.40
CA VAL A 540 26.54 20.04 4.17
C VAL A 540 26.25 20.73 5.49
N TYR A 541 26.82 21.92 5.67
CA TYR A 541 26.69 22.74 6.88
C TYR A 541 25.95 24.06 6.65
N ASN A 542 25.93 24.58 5.41
CA ASN A 542 25.34 25.88 5.09
C ASN A 542 24.11 25.74 4.18
N PRO A 543 23.10 26.63 4.30
CA PRO A 543 21.89 26.59 3.47
C PRO A 543 22.17 26.86 1.98
N LYS A 544 23.18 27.67 1.66
CA LYS A 544 23.59 27.97 0.28
C LYS A 544 24.11 26.72 -0.44
N ASP A 545 24.99 25.97 0.22
CA ASP A 545 25.60 24.76 -0.31
C ASP A 545 24.50 23.68 -0.54
N LEU A 546 23.52 23.59 0.36
CA LEU A 546 22.33 22.75 0.17
C LEU A 546 21.50 23.18 -1.05
N ALA A 547 21.23 24.48 -1.21
CA ALA A 547 20.48 25.00 -2.35
C ALA A 547 21.18 24.76 -3.69
N GLU A 548 22.51 24.93 -3.74
CA GLU A 548 23.33 24.64 -4.92
C GLU A 548 23.36 23.13 -5.24
N MET A 549 23.44 22.27 -4.22
CA MET A 549 23.35 20.83 -4.42
C MET A 549 21.96 20.40 -4.94
N ILE A 550 20.86 20.89 -4.36
CA ILE A 550 19.50 20.62 -4.85
C ILE A 550 19.40 21.03 -6.32
N ALA A 551 19.87 22.23 -6.65
CA ALA A 551 19.87 22.74 -8.02
C ALA A 551 20.72 21.88 -8.99
N LYS A 552 21.87 21.35 -8.54
CA LYS A 552 22.70 20.42 -9.32
C LYS A 552 21.99 19.09 -9.57
N VAL A 553 21.46 18.47 -8.52
CA VAL A 553 20.84 17.13 -8.58
C VAL A 553 19.57 17.14 -9.45
N LEU A 554 18.73 18.18 -9.33
CA LEU A 554 17.57 18.35 -10.21
C LEU A 554 17.99 18.56 -11.67
N LYS A 555 19.03 19.38 -11.95
CA LYS A 555 19.59 19.55 -13.31
C LYS A 555 20.17 18.28 -13.92
N MET A 556 20.52 17.28 -13.11
CA MET A 556 20.97 15.96 -13.57
C MET A 556 19.81 14.97 -13.81
N GLY A 557 18.54 15.40 -13.69
CA GLY A 557 17.36 14.55 -13.86
C GLY A 557 17.14 13.54 -12.72
N LEU A 558 17.83 13.71 -11.59
CA LEU A 558 17.74 12.80 -10.45
C LEU A 558 16.55 13.16 -9.55
N GLU A 559 15.93 12.15 -8.93
CA GLU A 559 14.66 12.28 -8.20
C GLU A 559 14.70 13.28 -7.01
N GLY A 560 15.90 13.51 -6.46
CA GLY A 560 16.13 14.49 -5.39
C GLY A 560 17.22 14.04 -4.42
N LEU A 561 17.07 14.40 -3.14
CA LEU A 561 18.05 14.14 -2.07
C LEU A 561 17.42 13.45 -0.86
N VAL A 562 18.24 12.69 -0.13
CA VAL A 562 17.98 12.23 1.24
C VAL A 562 18.97 12.92 2.17
N LEU A 563 18.48 13.63 3.18
CA LEU A 563 19.30 14.34 4.16
C LEU A 563 19.23 13.60 5.50
N LYS A 564 20.39 13.37 6.11
CA LYS A 564 20.55 12.67 7.39
C LYS A 564 21.40 13.54 8.32
N ASP A 565 20.88 13.94 9.48
CA ASP A 565 21.67 14.66 10.48
C ASP A 565 22.87 13.80 10.91
N MET A 566 24.06 14.40 10.98
CA MET A 566 25.31 13.65 11.21
C MET A 566 25.32 12.89 12.55
N ASN A 567 24.64 13.41 13.57
CA ASN A 567 24.55 12.82 14.90
C ASN A 567 23.32 11.91 15.07
N SER A 568 22.51 11.70 14.02
CA SER A 568 21.29 10.87 14.11
C SER A 568 21.59 9.37 14.30
N LEU A 569 20.99 8.79 15.34
CA LEU A 569 20.98 7.34 15.58
C LEU A 569 20.05 6.64 14.58
N TYR A 570 20.23 5.33 14.35
CA TYR A 570 19.28 4.60 13.51
C TYR A 570 18.04 4.21 14.32
N GLU A 571 16.89 4.77 13.95
CA GLU A 571 15.63 4.59 14.67
C GLU A 571 14.58 3.85 13.81
N PRO A 572 14.48 2.51 13.94
CA PRO A 572 13.59 1.68 13.14
C PRO A 572 12.14 2.20 13.08
N GLY A 573 11.64 2.42 11.86
CA GLY A 573 10.28 2.89 11.59
C GLY A 573 9.99 4.36 11.92
N LYS A 574 10.92 5.12 12.52
CA LYS A 574 10.75 6.57 12.74
C LYS A 574 11.05 7.36 11.45
N ARG A 575 10.50 8.57 11.36
CA ARG A 575 10.62 9.48 10.20
C ARG A 575 11.55 10.66 10.49
N HIS A 576 12.82 10.38 10.78
CA HIS A 576 13.78 11.43 11.20
C HIS A 576 14.79 11.82 10.11
N TRP A 577 14.95 11.03 9.05
CA TRP A 577 15.60 11.52 7.83
C TRP A 577 14.68 12.47 7.07
N LEU A 578 15.23 13.25 6.16
CA LEU A 578 14.48 14.12 5.26
C LEU A 578 14.63 13.63 3.83
N LYS A 579 13.61 13.84 3.01
CA LYS A 579 13.68 13.71 1.54
C LYS A 579 13.27 15.02 0.88
N ILE A 580 14.13 15.55 0.01
CA ILE A 580 13.82 16.68 -0.87
C ILE A 580 13.52 16.13 -2.26
N LYS A 581 12.55 16.74 -2.93
CA LYS A 581 12.13 16.46 -4.30
C LYS A 581 11.62 17.73 -4.97
N LYS A 582 11.59 17.73 -6.31
CA LYS A 582 10.89 18.72 -7.14
C LYS A 582 9.44 18.98 -6.66
N ASP A 583 8.68 17.93 -6.34
CA ASP A 583 7.26 18.02 -5.94
C ASP A 583 7.00 18.59 -4.52
N TYR A 584 8.02 18.82 -3.69
CA TYR A 584 7.84 19.37 -2.33
C TYR A 584 8.36 20.79 -2.17
N LEU A 585 9.31 21.22 -3.02
CA LEU A 585 10.00 22.49 -2.86
C LEU A 585 9.05 23.68 -3.08
N LEU A 586 9.22 24.70 -2.24
CA LEU A 586 8.45 25.95 -2.30
C LEU A 586 6.92 25.72 -2.25
N GLY A 587 6.48 24.72 -1.47
CA GLY A 587 5.07 24.36 -1.34
C GLY A 587 4.48 23.65 -2.56
N GLY A 588 5.32 23.08 -3.42
CA GLY A 588 4.92 22.45 -4.69
C GLY A 588 4.99 23.40 -5.89
N ALA A 589 5.42 24.66 -5.71
CA ALA A 589 5.53 25.63 -6.81
C ALA A 589 6.60 25.28 -7.87
N MET A 590 7.42 24.24 -7.65
CA MET A 590 8.39 23.71 -8.61
C MET A 590 7.94 22.39 -9.26
N ALA A 591 6.76 21.88 -8.89
CA ALA A 591 6.23 20.60 -9.35
C ALA A 591 5.63 20.71 -10.77
N ASP A 592 5.60 19.60 -11.50
CA ASP A 592 4.92 19.54 -12.79
C ASP A 592 3.40 19.45 -12.57
N SER A 593 2.65 20.39 -13.17
CA SER A 593 1.20 20.48 -13.05
C SER A 593 0.52 20.73 -14.39
N ALA A 594 -0.76 20.35 -14.47
CA ALA A 594 -1.66 20.66 -15.57
C ALA A 594 -3.05 21.00 -15.03
N ASP A 595 -3.68 22.02 -15.59
CA ASP A 595 -5.07 22.37 -15.31
C ASP A 595 -5.98 21.45 -16.15
N LEU A 596 -6.66 20.49 -15.52
CA LEU A 596 -7.43 19.43 -16.18
C LEU A 596 -8.91 19.47 -15.81
N VAL A 597 -9.77 19.05 -16.74
CA VAL A 597 -11.23 18.99 -16.56
C VAL A 597 -11.63 17.66 -15.92
N VAL A 598 -12.60 17.70 -15.00
CA VAL A 598 -13.24 16.50 -14.44
C VAL A 598 -14.18 15.88 -15.49
N LEU A 599 -13.88 14.66 -15.95
CA LEU A 599 -14.68 13.96 -16.97
C LEU A 599 -15.56 12.84 -16.41
N GLY A 600 -15.27 12.37 -15.19
CA GLY A 600 -16.01 11.28 -14.54
C GLY A 600 -15.46 10.91 -13.17
N ALA A 601 -16.07 9.94 -12.51
CA ALA A 601 -15.70 9.52 -11.15
C ALA A 601 -15.88 8.01 -10.88
N TRP A 602 -15.23 7.50 -9.84
CA TRP A 602 -15.47 6.20 -9.24
C TRP A 602 -15.89 6.34 -7.78
N TYR A 603 -16.68 5.38 -7.32
CA TYR A 603 -16.91 5.18 -5.88
C TYR A 603 -15.59 4.91 -5.15
N GLY A 604 -15.49 5.41 -3.91
CA GLY A 604 -14.39 5.09 -3.03
C GLY A 604 -14.49 3.71 -2.39
N THR A 605 -13.59 3.47 -1.44
CA THR A 605 -13.56 2.27 -0.60
C THR A 605 -13.17 2.66 0.83
N GLY A 606 -13.33 1.76 1.78
CA GLY A 606 -13.02 2.10 3.18
C GLY A 606 -14.05 3.09 3.72
N ASN A 607 -13.57 4.22 4.25
CA ASN A 607 -14.42 5.30 4.79
C ASN A 607 -14.98 6.23 3.70
N LYS A 608 -14.57 6.08 2.44
CA LYS A 608 -15.06 6.88 1.29
C LYS A 608 -15.93 6.05 0.34
N GLY A 609 -16.40 4.88 0.76
CA GLY A 609 -17.44 4.13 0.05
C GLY A 609 -18.74 4.92 -0.03
N GLY A 610 -19.57 4.64 -1.04
CA GLY A 610 -20.79 5.40 -1.33
C GLY A 610 -20.56 6.81 -1.91
N LEU A 611 -19.34 7.36 -1.80
CA LEU A 611 -18.98 8.69 -2.29
C LEU A 611 -18.13 8.61 -3.58
N MET A 612 -18.36 9.54 -4.51
CA MET A 612 -17.44 9.84 -5.60
C MET A 612 -16.16 10.43 -4.99
N SER A 613 -15.10 9.63 -4.91
CA SER A 613 -13.85 10.02 -4.23
C SER A 613 -12.58 9.89 -5.08
N ILE A 614 -12.75 9.39 -6.30
CA ILE A 614 -11.66 9.18 -7.26
C ILE A 614 -12.15 9.73 -8.60
N PHE A 615 -11.39 10.61 -9.23
CA PHE A 615 -11.85 11.36 -10.40
C PHE A 615 -11.01 11.06 -11.64
N LEU A 616 -11.68 11.03 -12.80
CA LEU A 616 -11.07 10.90 -14.12
C LEU A 616 -10.80 12.31 -14.66
N MET A 617 -9.52 12.65 -14.78
CA MET A 617 -9.07 13.96 -15.26
C MET A 617 -8.64 13.86 -16.72
N GLY A 618 -8.97 14.88 -17.51
CA GLY A 618 -8.60 14.93 -18.92
C GLY A 618 -8.47 16.34 -19.49
N CYS A 619 -8.13 16.38 -20.78
CA CYS A 619 -8.01 17.60 -21.58
C CYS A 619 -8.85 17.49 -22.86
N TYR A 620 -9.02 18.62 -23.54
CA TYR A 620 -9.69 18.67 -24.84
C TYR A 620 -8.66 18.47 -25.96
N ASP A 621 -9.03 17.66 -26.96
CA ASP A 621 -8.29 17.41 -28.18
C ASP A 621 -9.01 18.09 -29.35
N GLU A 622 -8.54 19.28 -29.69
CA GLU A 622 -9.06 20.15 -30.75
C GLU A 622 -9.03 19.47 -32.13
N ASP A 623 -8.06 18.59 -32.37
CA ASP A 623 -7.79 18.02 -33.71
C ASP A 623 -8.78 16.91 -34.07
N ILE A 624 -9.56 16.42 -33.10
CA ILE A 624 -10.60 15.38 -33.28
C ILE A 624 -11.96 15.73 -32.65
N ASP A 625 -12.11 16.93 -32.08
CA ASP A 625 -13.25 17.39 -31.27
C ASP A 625 -13.70 16.40 -30.18
N LYS A 626 -12.77 15.94 -29.34
CA LYS A 626 -13.08 15.01 -28.22
C LYS A 626 -12.32 15.31 -26.95
N TRP A 627 -12.89 14.85 -25.85
CA TRP A 627 -12.23 14.79 -24.55
C TRP A 627 -11.35 13.56 -24.46
N VAL A 628 -10.11 13.75 -24.04
CA VAL A 628 -9.09 12.70 -23.87
C VAL A 628 -8.66 12.59 -22.41
N THR A 629 -8.52 11.37 -21.93
CA THR A 629 -8.15 11.07 -20.55
C THR A 629 -6.66 11.24 -20.34
N VAL A 630 -6.27 11.82 -19.20
CA VAL A 630 -4.86 12.08 -18.83
C VAL A 630 -4.49 11.32 -17.56
N THR A 631 -5.32 11.35 -16.51
CA THR A 631 -4.97 10.66 -15.26
C THR A 631 -6.17 10.35 -14.36
N LYS A 632 -5.93 9.57 -13.30
CA LYS A 632 -6.92 9.16 -12.29
C LYS A 632 -6.47 9.61 -10.90
N VAL A 633 -7.10 10.66 -10.38
CA VAL A 633 -6.70 11.31 -9.12
C VAL A 633 -7.53 10.81 -7.93
N HIS A 634 -6.86 10.52 -6.81
CA HIS A 634 -7.44 9.89 -5.61
C HIS A 634 -7.22 10.72 -4.33
N SER A 635 -6.51 11.86 -4.41
CA SER A 635 -6.10 12.66 -3.26
C SER A 635 -5.89 14.13 -3.62
N GLY A 636 -6.07 15.01 -2.64
CA GLY A 636 -5.97 16.47 -2.78
C GLY A 636 -7.05 17.19 -1.99
N HIS A 637 -8.30 16.73 -2.12
CA HIS A 637 -9.42 17.21 -1.30
C HIS A 637 -9.37 16.65 0.12
N ASP A 638 -9.71 17.51 1.09
CA ASP A 638 -10.20 17.09 2.40
C ASP A 638 -11.64 16.51 2.31
N ASP A 639 -12.13 15.99 3.42
CA ASP A 639 -13.42 15.28 3.45
C ASP A 639 -14.62 16.25 3.29
N ALA A 640 -14.55 17.47 3.85
CA ALA A 640 -15.60 18.47 3.72
C ALA A 640 -15.73 19.00 2.28
N THR A 641 -14.61 19.20 1.59
CA THR A 641 -14.57 19.51 0.15
C THR A 641 -15.16 18.35 -0.66
N LEU A 642 -14.88 17.11 -0.26
CA LEU A 642 -15.40 15.94 -0.97
C LEU A 642 -16.91 15.78 -0.82
N ASP A 643 -17.46 16.01 0.36
CA ASP A 643 -18.91 16.02 0.63
C ASP A 643 -19.63 17.13 -0.16
N LYS A 644 -18.98 18.30 -0.32
CA LYS A 644 -19.45 19.39 -1.17
C LYS A 644 -19.47 19.00 -2.65
N LEU A 645 -18.42 18.34 -3.15
CA LEU A 645 -18.34 17.85 -4.53
C LEU A 645 -19.40 16.80 -4.88
N GLN A 646 -19.97 16.07 -3.92
CA GLN A 646 -21.11 15.16 -4.20
C GLN A 646 -22.38 15.90 -4.66
N LYS A 647 -22.48 17.20 -4.38
CA LYS A 647 -23.65 18.04 -4.68
C LYS A 647 -23.41 18.99 -5.86
N GLU A 648 -22.15 19.36 -6.12
CA GLU A 648 -21.78 20.31 -7.17
C GLU A 648 -21.41 19.66 -8.51
N LEU A 649 -21.17 18.34 -8.55
CA LEU A 649 -20.80 17.64 -9.77
C LEU A 649 -22.03 16.96 -10.42
N GLU A 650 -22.52 17.54 -11.52
CA GLU A 650 -23.56 16.92 -12.37
C GLU A 650 -23.00 15.65 -13.05
N MET A 651 -23.32 14.48 -12.50
CA MET A 651 -22.70 13.19 -12.84
C MET A 651 -23.75 12.10 -13.13
N ILE A 652 -23.60 11.40 -14.25
CA ILE A 652 -24.47 10.32 -14.72
C ILE A 652 -23.83 8.97 -14.37
N LYS A 653 -24.51 8.11 -13.58
CA LYS A 653 -24.05 6.74 -13.28
C LYS A 653 -24.14 5.88 -14.54
N ILE A 654 -23.01 5.29 -14.94
CA ILE A 654 -22.90 4.33 -16.06
C ILE A 654 -22.40 2.94 -15.63
N GLY A 655 -22.09 2.73 -14.35
CA GLY A 655 -21.77 1.40 -13.79
C GLY A 655 -20.53 0.72 -14.40
N LYS A 656 -19.63 1.49 -15.01
CA LYS A 656 -18.47 1.02 -15.81
C LYS A 656 -18.83 0.33 -17.15
N ASP A 657 -20.06 0.46 -17.65
CA ASP A 657 -20.42 -0.10 -18.97
C ASP A 657 -19.77 0.70 -20.12
N PRO A 658 -18.89 0.10 -20.95
CA PRO A 658 -18.31 0.78 -22.11
C PRO A 658 -19.33 1.23 -23.17
N ASN A 659 -20.54 0.64 -23.20
CA ASN A 659 -21.59 0.99 -24.16
C ASN A 659 -22.33 2.29 -23.79
N LEU A 660 -22.26 2.71 -22.52
CA LEU A 660 -22.88 3.94 -22.00
C LEU A 660 -21.91 5.14 -22.02
N VAL A 661 -20.72 4.98 -22.61
CA VAL A 661 -19.73 6.05 -22.77
C VAL A 661 -20.18 7.01 -23.88
N PRO A 662 -20.35 8.31 -23.62
CA PRO A 662 -20.74 9.28 -24.65
C PRO A 662 -19.69 9.43 -25.76
N ASN A 663 -20.16 9.67 -26.99
CA ASN A 663 -19.31 9.84 -28.18
C ASN A 663 -18.25 10.95 -28.08
N TRP A 664 -18.43 11.93 -27.17
CA TRP A 664 -17.47 13.00 -26.91
C TRP A 664 -16.26 12.56 -26.08
N LEU A 665 -16.29 11.38 -25.43
CA LEU A 665 -15.20 10.88 -24.58
C LEU A 665 -14.42 9.76 -25.27
N LYS A 666 -13.13 10.01 -25.58
CA LYS A 666 -12.18 8.99 -26.03
C LYS A 666 -11.54 8.35 -24.80
N VAL A 667 -12.02 7.18 -24.35
CA VAL A 667 -11.51 6.46 -23.16
C VAL A 667 -11.26 4.98 -23.44
N ASN A 668 -10.16 4.45 -22.88
CA ASN A 668 -9.82 3.03 -22.96
C ASN A 668 -10.67 2.20 -21.98
N LYS A 669 -11.09 0.98 -22.39
CA LYS A 669 -11.99 0.11 -21.58
C LYS A 669 -11.59 -0.06 -20.08
N PRO A 670 -10.31 -0.16 -19.68
CA PRO A 670 -9.92 -0.24 -18.26
C PRO A 670 -10.14 1.04 -17.44
N MET A 671 -10.35 2.19 -18.10
CA MET A 671 -10.52 3.52 -17.49
C MET A 671 -11.96 4.05 -17.61
N VAL A 672 -12.93 3.21 -17.98
CA VAL A 672 -14.35 3.58 -17.93
C VAL A 672 -14.75 3.80 -16.44
N PRO A 673 -15.34 4.96 -16.11
CA PRO A 673 -15.68 5.33 -14.75
C PRO A 673 -17.02 4.73 -14.27
N ASP A 674 -17.33 4.87 -12.98
CA ASP A 674 -18.69 4.60 -12.49
C ASP A 674 -19.67 5.69 -12.92
N PHE A 675 -19.17 6.92 -13.01
CA PHE A 675 -19.91 8.12 -13.38
C PHE A 675 -19.19 8.89 -14.49
N ILE A 676 -19.94 9.45 -15.44
CA ILE A 676 -19.44 10.42 -16.43
C ILE A 676 -20.13 11.76 -16.20
N SER A 677 -19.42 12.87 -16.42
CA SER A 677 -20.02 14.20 -16.31
C SER A 677 -21.19 14.38 -17.30
N ALA A 678 -22.27 15.03 -16.87
CA ALA A 678 -23.39 15.36 -17.73
C ALA A 678 -23.00 16.34 -18.85
N ASP A 679 -22.11 17.29 -18.55
CA ASP A 679 -21.54 18.23 -19.52
C ASP A 679 -20.07 18.54 -19.16
N PRO A 680 -19.08 18.05 -19.95
CA PRO A 680 -17.67 18.34 -19.71
C PRO A 680 -17.32 19.83 -19.88
N LYS A 681 -18.14 20.62 -20.60
CA LYS A 681 -17.92 22.08 -20.76
C LYS A 681 -18.38 22.89 -19.54
N LYS A 682 -19.28 22.35 -18.72
CA LYS A 682 -19.65 22.92 -17.40
C LYS A 682 -18.80 22.39 -16.24
N SER A 683 -18.01 21.34 -16.49
CA SER A 683 -17.27 20.64 -15.45
C SER A 683 -16.10 21.48 -14.91
N PRO A 684 -15.79 21.41 -13.61
CA PRO A 684 -14.74 22.23 -13.02
C PRO A 684 -13.36 21.84 -13.53
N VAL A 685 -12.50 22.86 -13.63
CA VAL A 685 -11.07 22.71 -13.90
C VAL A 685 -10.33 22.58 -12.58
N TRP A 686 -9.46 21.58 -12.44
CA TRP A 686 -8.62 21.37 -11.27
C TRP A 686 -7.15 21.41 -11.65
N GLU A 687 -6.34 22.07 -10.83
CA GLU A 687 -4.88 22.04 -10.92
C GLU A 687 -4.42 20.67 -10.40
N ILE A 688 -3.93 19.82 -11.31
CA ILE A 688 -3.42 18.48 -11.00
C ILE A 688 -1.90 18.51 -11.04
N THR A 689 -1.29 18.20 -9.91
CA THR A 689 0.16 18.19 -9.73
C THR A 689 0.67 16.76 -9.55
N GLY A 690 1.86 16.45 -10.06
CA GLY A 690 2.53 15.15 -9.88
C GLY A 690 4.01 15.25 -9.55
N ALA A 691 4.67 14.09 -9.55
CA ALA A 691 6.12 14.00 -9.44
C ALA A 691 6.84 14.21 -10.79
N GLU A 692 6.20 13.78 -11.87
CA GLU A 692 6.66 13.86 -13.27
C GLU A 692 5.47 13.55 -14.22
N PHE A 693 5.59 13.97 -15.48
CA PHE A 693 4.79 13.42 -16.57
C PHE A 693 5.42 12.12 -17.09
N THR A 694 4.60 11.18 -17.55
CA THR A 694 5.00 9.84 -18.00
C THR A 694 4.21 9.43 -19.23
N ASN A 695 4.74 8.48 -20.03
CA ASN A 695 4.00 7.87 -21.13
C ASN A 695 3.91 6.34 -20.91
N GLN A 696 2.69 5.80 -20.73
CA GLN A 696 2.48 4.39 -20.36
C GLN A 696 1.25 3.71 -21.03
N GLY A 697 0.69 4.27 -22.10
CA GLY A 697 -0.33 3.61 -22.95
C GLY A 697 -1.74 3.46 -22.36
N VAL A 698 -1.94 3.67 -21.06
CA VAL A 698 -3.25 3.46 -20.40
C VAL A 698 -4.24 4.58 -20.69
N HIS A 699 -3.73 5.81 -20.85
CA HIS A 699 -4.52 7.03 -21.06
C HIS A 699 -4.56 7.45 -22.54
N THR A 700 -5.53 8.28 -22.91
CA THR A 700 -5.88 8.54 -24.33
C THR A 700 -5.38 9.87 -24.86
N ALA A 701 -4.83 10.73 -24.00
CA ALA A 701 -4.10 11.95 -24.34
C ALA A 701 -2.67 11.60 -24.82
N ASP A 702 -2.55 11.01 -26.01
CA ASP A 702 -1.30 10.48 -26.59
C ASP A 702 -0.45 9.65 -25.61
N SER A 703 -1.14 8.85 -24.79
CA SER A 703 -0.57 7.99 -23.75
C SER A 703 0.14 8.70 -22.59
N ILE A 704 0.10 10.03 -22.54
CA ILE A 704 0.65 10.88 -21.46
C ILE A 704 -0.22 10.75 -20.20
N SER A 705 0.43 10.64 -19.04
CA SER A 705 -0.20 10.60 -17.71
C SER A 705 0.73 11.16 -16.64
N ILE A 706 0.15 11.63 -15.52
CA ILE A 706 0.86 12.21 -14.37
C ILE A 706 1.21 11.10 -13.36
N ARG A 707 2.47 11.03 -12.88
CA ARG A 707 2.90 10.08 -11.82
C ARG A 707 2.61 10.66 -10.45
N PHE A 708 1.94 9.86 -9.59
CA PHE A 708 1.43 10.25 -8.27
C PHE A 708 0.56 11.53 -8.27
N PRO A 709 -0.52 11.57 -9.08
CA PRO A 709 -1.35 12.77 -9.27
C PRO A 709 -2.08 13.17 -7.98
N ARG A 710 -2.18 14.48 -7.75
CA ARG A 710 -2.88 15.12 -6.64
C ARG A 710 -3.63 16.33 -7.16
N VAL A 711 -4.82 16.60 -6.64
CA VAL A 711 -5.44 17.92 -6.79
C VAL A 711 -4.71 18.88 -5.85
N THR A 712 -4.15 19.97 -6.37
CA THR A 712 -3.58 21.05 -5.56
C THR A 712 -4.56 22.19 -5.37
N ARG A 713 -5.34 22.53 -6.40
CA ARG A 713 -6.35 23.60 -6.35
C ARG A 713 -7.57 23.29 -7.22
N ILE A 714 -8.73 23.78 -6.82
CA ILE A 714 -9.91 23.92 -7.69
C ILE A 714 -9.79 25.30 -8.36
N ARG A 715 -9.80 25.35 -9.70
CA ARG A 715 -9.53 26.56 -10.48
C ARG A 715 -10.84 27.23 -10.91
N SER A 716 -11.46 27.96 -9.98
CA SER A 716 -12.65 28.78 -10.26
C SER A 716 -12.38 29.96 -11.20
N ASP A 717 -11.10 30.29 -11.45
CA ASP A 717 -10.63 31.25 -12.44
C ASP A 717 -10.53 30.67 -13.87
N LYS A 718 -10.73 29.36 -14.04
CA LYS A 718 -10.65 28.66 -15.34
C LYS A 718 -11.95 27.95 -15.69
N ASN A 719 -12.15 27.79 -17.00
CA ASN A 719 -13.21 26.99 -17.59
C ASN A 719 -12.62 25.98 -18.58
N TRP A 720 -13.46 25.11 -19.14
CA TRP A 720 -13.07 24.04 -20.06
C TRP A 720 -12.17 24.47 -21.25
N SER A 721 -12.29 25.72 -21.71
CA SER A 721 -11.52 26.29 -22.83
C SER A 721 -10.20 26.98 -22.41
N THR A 722 -10.01 27.24 -21.12
CA THR A 722 -8.75 27.74 -20.54
C THR A 722 -8.00 26.69 -19.70
N ALA A 723 -8.54 25.48 -19.63
CA ALA A 723 -7.84 24.27 -19.19
C ALA A 723 -6.74 23.88 -20.20
N THR A 724 -5.79 23.07 -19.75
CA THR A 724 -4.65 22.63 -20.57
C THR A 724 -5.14 21.81 -21.76
N SER A 725 -4.82 22.19 -22.99
CA SER A 725 -5.17 21.41 -24.20
C SER A 725 -4.22 20.23 -24.43
N LEU A 726 -4.57 19.28 -25.30
CA LEU A 726 -3.66 18.18 -25.66
C LEU A 726 -2.33 18.70 -26.26
N LYS A 727 -2.36 19.80 -27.01
CA LYS A 727 -1.17 20.43 -27.62
C LYS A 727 -0.26 21.05 -26.55
N GLU A 728 -0.86 21.71 -25.55
CA GLU A 728 -0.12 22.23 -24.40
C GLU A 728 0.45 21.11 -23.52
N LEU A 729 -0.31 20.03 -23.28
CA LEU A 729 0.14 18.88 -22.49
C LEU A 729 1.37 18.19 -23.13
N LYS A 730 1.39 18.08 -24.47
CA LYS A 730 2.57 17.61 -25.23
C LYS A 730 3.79 18.52 -25.01
N LYS A 731 3.60 19.83 -25.07
CA LYS A 731 4.66 20.82 -24.82
C LYS A 731 5.15 20.80 -23.37
N LEU A 732 4.27 20.63 -22.39
CA LEU A 732 4.62 20.47 -20.98
C LEU A 732 5.44 19.20 -20.75
N PHE A 733 5.02 18.07 -21.33
CA PHE A 733 5.77 16.81 -21.28
C PHE A 733 7.20 16.98 -21.80
N GLN A 734 7.38 17.56 -22.99
CA GLN A 734 8.69 17.86 -23.57
C GLN A 734 9.52 18.82 -22.69
N THR A 735 8.95 19.96 -22.31
CA THR A 735 9.66 20.97 -21.52
C THR A 735 10.12 20.43 -20.16
N SER A 736 9.31 19.57 -19.53
CA SER A 736 9.59 18.97 -18.22
C SER A 736 10.77 17.99 -18.21
N SER A 737 11.14 17.41 -19.36
CA SER A 737 12.33 16.56 -19.50
C SER A 737 13.58 17.33 -19.92
N GLU A 738 13.43 18.50 -20.55
CA GLU A 738 14.55 19.30 -21.08
C GLU A 738 15.07 20.37 -20.12
N SER A 739 14.23 20.93 -19.24
CA SER A 739 14.61 22.08 -18.40
C SER A 739 13.89 22.16 -17.06
N ILE A 740 14.60 22.65 -16.03
CA ILE A 740 14.04 22.93 -14.70
C ILE A 740 14.52 24.32 -14.24
N ASP A 741 13.59 25.25 -13.99
CA ASP A 741 13.95 26.55 -13.40
C ASP A 741 14.28 26.40 -11.91
N VAL A 742 15.58 26.30 -11.62
CA VAL A 742 16.12 26.31 -10.25
C VAL A 742 16.33 27.74 -9.70
N SER A 743 16.01 28.79 -10.46
CA SER A 743 16.34 30.17 -10.07
C SER A 743 15.67 30.61 -8.77
N LEU A 744 14.48 30.10 -8.45
CA LEU A 744 13.79 30.37 -7.19
C LEU A 744 14.57 29.87 -5.96
N LEU A 745 15.27 28.72 -6.06
CA LEU A 745 16.09 28.16 -4.99
C LEU A 745 17.39 28.95 -4.77
N LEU A 746 17.91 29.57 -5.83
CA LEU A 746 19.16 30.32 -5.78
C LEU A 746 18.93 31.78 -5.36
N LYS A 747 17.78 32.38 -5.75
CA LYS A 747 17.35 33.74 -5.36
C LYS A 747 17.10 33.91 -3.85
N THR A 748 16.69 32.85 -3.14
CA THR A 748 16.51 32.90 -1.68
C THR A 748 17.82 32.82 -0.89
N SER A 749 18.91 32.37 -1.53
CA SER A 749 20.20 32.11 -0.87
C SER A 749 21.23 33.25 -0.97
N SER A 750 20.91 34.35 -1.67
CA SER A 750 21.80 35.52 -1.81
C SER A 750 21.65 36.50 -0.62
N PRO A 751 22.68 36.73 0.22
CA PRO A 751 22.59 37.57 1.41
C PRO A 751 22.72 39.06 1.08
N THR A 752 21.82 39.61 0.26
CA THR A 752 21.57 41.07 0.16
C THR A 752 20.27 41.37 -0.58
N CYS A 753 19.18 41.54 0.16
CA CYS A 753 18.07 42.38 -0.29
C CYS A 753 17.85 43.48 0.76
N LYS A 754 18.18 44.73 0.41
CA LYS A 754 17.95 45.87 1.31
C LYS A 754 16.45 46.08 1.44
N ILE A 755 15.95 46.13 2.67
CA ILE A 755 14.53 46.43 2.94
C ILE A 755 14.27 47.88 2.52
N ASN A 756 13.70 48.07 1.33
CA ASN A 756 13.17 49.35 0.89
C ASN A 756 11.94 49.71 1.72
N LYS A 757 12.15 50.40 2.84
CA LYS A 757 11.10 50.98 3.69
C LYS A 757 10.40 52.12 2.94
N ALA A 758 9.36 51.80 2.20
CA ALA A 758 8.37 52.74 1.69
C ALA A 758 6.95 52.23 1.99
N VAL A 759 5.97 53.14 2.02
CA VAL A 759 4.52 52.86 2.12
C VAL A 759 4.03 52.22 3.45
N VAL A 760 4.63 52.57 4.60
CA VAL A 760 3.88 52.63 5.88
C VAL A 760 4.27 53.88 6.69
N LYS A 761 3.51 54.97 6.49
CA LYS A 761 3.22 56.12 7.39
C LYS A 761 3.05 57.44 6.61
N LYS A 762 1.80 57.77 6.22
CA LYS A 762 1.28 59.15 6.13
C LYS A 762 -0.24 59.15 5.92
N LYS A 763 -0.99 59.15 7.02
CA LYS A 763 -2.36 59.67 7.16
C LYS A 763 -2.54 60.06 8.64
N ASN A 764 -3.37 61.07 8.90
CA ASN A 764 -3.29 62.01 10.02
C ASN A 764 -2.06 62.94 9.92
N SER A 765 -2.22 64.27 9.90
CA SER A 765 -3.46 65.07 9.79
C SER A 765 -3.16 66.48 9.25
N LEU A 766 -4.16 67.13 8.65
CA LEU A 766 -4.33 68.59 8.59
C LEU A 766 -5.76 68.91 8.07
N LYS A 767 -6.24 70.14 8.30
CA LYS A 767 -7.68 70.49 8.26
C LYS A 767 -8.08 71.36 7.06
N ARG A 768 -9.33 71.18 6.60
CA ARG A 768 -10.30 72.16 6.04
C ARG A 768 -9.79 73.28 5.12
N LYS A 769 -10.45 73.45 3.97
CA LYS A 769 -11.46 74.52 3.77
C LYS A 769 -12.19 74.45 2.41
N HIS A 770 -13.52 74.68 2.45
CA HIS A 770 -14.43 75.20 1.40
C HIS A 770 -14.56 74.45 0.05
N SER A 771 -15.69 74.47 -0.67
CA SER A 771 -17.13 74.72 -0.36
C SER A 771 -17.98 74.51 -1.63
N VAL A 772 -19.32 74.57 -1.52
CA VAL A 772 -20.32 74.56 -2.61
C VAL A 772 -20.61 73.14 -3.14
N ASP A 773 -21.69 72.45 -2.72
CA ASP A 773 -23.14 72.58 -3.04
C ASP A 773 -23.43 72.08 -4.49
N CYS A 774 -24.46 71.30 -4.86
CA CYS A 774 -25.70 70.79 -4.23
C CYS A 774 -25.92 69.28 -4.62
N ASP A 775 -27.02 68.57 -4.32
CA ASP A 775 -27.80 68.25 -3.09
C ASP A 775 -28.79 67.08 -3.43
N GLU A 776 -29.71 66.71 -2.52
CA GLU A 776 -30.86 65.75 -2.65
C GLU A 776 -30.57 64.23 -2.92
N GLU A 777 -31.31 63.25 -2.39
CA GLU A 777 -32.10 63.16 -1.13
C GLU A 777 -32.49 61.69 -0.79
N ASN A 778 -33.02 61.47 0.42
CA ASN A 778 -33.76 60.31 0.98
C ASN A 778 -33.07 59.43 2.04
N GLU A 779 -33.79 59.24 3.14
CA GLU A 779 -33.55 58.33 4.27
C GLU A 779 -34.59 57.19 4.25
N GLU A 780 -34.33 56.06 4.95
CA GLU A 780 -35.31 55.41 5.86
C GLU A 780 -34.72 54.15 6.55
N ASP A 781 -34.07 54.42 7.68
CA ASP A 781 -34.22 53.83 9.03
C ASP A 781 -34.66 52.37 9.36
N ASN A 782 -34.24 51.94 10.57
CA ASN A 782 -34.79 50.90 11.48
C ASN A 782 -34.60 49.37 11.27
N LEU A 783 -33.49 48.86 11.85
CA LEU A 783 -33.43 48.19 13.17
C LEU A 783 -34.56 47.20 13.61
N MET A 784 -34.21 45.97 14.07
CA MET A 784 -34.51 45.41 15.43
C MET A 784 -34.34 43.87 15.59
N ILE A 785 -34.37 43.41 16.86
CA ILE A 785 -34.61 42.04 17.40
C ILE A 785 -33.46 41.01 17.29
N ASN A 786 -33.14 40.20 18.32
CA ASN A 786 -32.88 40.42 19.77
C ASN A 786 -32.37 39.09 20.42
N THR A 787 -31.83 39.15 21.64
CA THR A 787 -31.36 37.97 22.40
C THR A 787 -31.95 37.89 23.82
N ALA A 788 -32.36 36.69 24.25
CA ALA A 788 -32.56 36.25 25.64
C ALA A 788 -32.24 34.72 25.69
N ALA A 789 -31.63 34.08 26.70
CA ALA A 789 -31.58 34.27 28.17
C ALA A 789 -32.83 33.73 28.91
N GLU A 790 -32.75 33.22 30.15
CA GLU A 790 -31.56 32.84 30.97
C GLU A 790 -31.30 31.30 30.86
N CYS A 791 -30.87 30.46 31.80
CA CYS A 791 -30.30 30.49 33.19
C CYS A 791 -29.53 29.14 33.38
N SER A 792 -28.74 28.80 34.40
CA SER A 792 -28.26 29.40 35.68
C SER A 792 -26.85 28.78 35.98
N GLY A 793 -26.14 28.96 37.10
CA GLY A 793 -26.29 29.77 38.32
C GLY A 793 -25.43 29.21 39.48
N GLU A 794 -24.89 30.10 40.34
CA GLU A 794 -24.21 29.81 41.64
C GLU A 794 -22.90 28.95 41.67
N ASN A 795 -21.86 29.24 42.48
CA ASN A 795 -21.50 30.43 43.29
C ASN A 795 -19.97 30.44 43.63
N LYS A 796 -19.46 31.57 44.16
CA LYS A 796 -18.14 31.86 44.81
C LYS A 796 -17.03 32.59 44.02
N GLN A 797 -17.05 33.92 44.16
CA GLN A 797 -16.00 34.81 44.72
C GLN A 797 -14.48 34.59 44.45
N ASN A 798 -13.82 35.73 44.21
CA ASN A 798 -12.45 36.11 44.65
C ASN A 798 -11.21 35.54 43.91
N ILE A 799 -10.59 36.36 43.05
CA ILE A 799 -9.34 37.12 43.34
C ILE A 799 -8.86 37.77 42.03
N ASP A 800 -9.15 39.07 41.87
CA ASP A 800 -8.47 39.89 40.87
C ASP A 800 -7.29 40.62 41.55
N GLY A 801 -6.07 40.22 41.21
CA GLY A 801 -4.87 40.67 41.95
C GLY A 801 -3.62 39.78 41.87
N LYS A 802 -3.54 38.84 40.91
CA LYS A 802 -2.45 37.86 40.88
C LYS A 802 -1.85 37.49 39.52
N MET A 803 -2.15 38.23 38.44
CA MET A 803 -1.64 37.89 37.09
C MET A 803 -0.59 38.87 36.51
N SER A 804 -0.38 40.04 37.13
CA SER A 804 0.56 41.08 36.66
C SER A 804 1.95 41.06 37.32
N LYS A 805 2.21 40.15 38.28
CA LYS A 805 3.55 39.95 38.91
C LYS A 805 4.31 38.72 38.41
N GLN A 806 3.67 37.78 37.70
CA GLN A 806 4.29 36.49 37.40
C GLN A 806 5.13 36.48 36.11
N ILE A 807 4.82 37.37 35.15
CA ILE A 807 5.55 37.48 33.87
C ILE A 807 6.94 38.12 34.03
N LYS A 808 7.13 39.04 35.00
CA LYS A 808 8.44 39.68 35.26
C LYS A 808 9.40 38.86 36.13
N ILE A 809 9.06 37.61 36.46
CA ILE A 809 9.91 36.70 37.25
C ILE A 809 10.51 35.58 36.37
N SER A 810 9.91 35.29 35.21
CA SER A 810 10.43 34.29 34.27
C SER A 810 11.68 34.72 33.51
N GLU A 811 11.79 36.00 33.13
CA GLU A 811 12.92 36.49 32.32
C GLU A 811 14.23 36.49 33.12
N LYS A 812 14.21 37.07 34.33
CA LYS A 812 15.42 37.23 35.16
C LYS A 812 16.05 35.90 35.62
N LYS A 813 15.27 34.83 35.72
CA LYS A 813 15.78 33.48 36.06
C LYS A 813 16.51 32.77 34.92
N VAL A 814 16.42 33.25 33.68
CA VAL A 814 17.16 32.68 32.55
C VAL A 814 18.58 33.23 32.49
N GLU A 815 18.77 34.53 32.76
CA GLU A 815 20.08 35.20 32.73
C GLU A 815 21.00 34.68 33.85
N ASP A 816 20.52 34.65 35.10
CA ASP A 816 21.28 34.13 36.26
C ASP A 816 21.73 32.66 36.10
N CYS A 817 21.03 31.88 35.27
CA CYS A 817 21.31 30.46 35.02
C CYS A 817 22.42 30.25 33.95
N ILE A 818 22.66 31.24 33.09
CA ILE A 818 23.73 31.21 32.08
C ILE A 818 25.07 31.61 32.73
N GLN A 819 25.06 32.60 33.62
CA GLN A 819 26.28 33.12 34.26
C GLN A 819 26.97 32.08 35.16
N ASN A 820 26.20 31.31 35.94
CA ASN A 820 26.68 30.33 36.92
C ASN A 820 27.15 28.98 36.32
N LYS A 821 27.52 28.94 35.03
CA LYS A 821 27.93 27.69 34.34
C LYS A 821 29.24 27.78 33.57
N ILE A 822 29.97 28.88 33.70
CA ILE A 822 31.30 29.10 33.08
C ILE A 822 32.43 28.99 34.12
N GLU A 823 32.16 29.26 35.39
CA GLU A 823 33.12 29.12 36.48
C GLU A 823 32.80 27.88 37.35
N GLY A 824 33.64 26.84 37.29
CA GLY A 824 33.59 25.75 38.28
C GLY A 824 33.88 24.34 37.78
N LYS A 825 35.18 24.02 37.57
CA LYS A 825 35.89 22.74 37.85
C LYS A 825 36.94 22.39 36.78
N TYR A 826 38.22 22.63 37.07
CA TYR A 826 39.34 21.80 36.62
C TYR A 826 40.57 21.99 37.53
N TYR A 827 40.67 21.10 38.51
CA TYR A 827 41.85 20.68 39.29
C TYR A 827 41.44 19.29 39.85
N GLU A 828 42.30 18.29 40.03
CA GLU A 828 43.77 18.19 39.86
C GLU A 828 44.10 17.34 38.59
N ILE A 829 45.32 16.97 38.19
CA ILE A 829 46.37 16.17 38.87
C ILE A 829 47.71 16.35 38.12
N ILE A 830 48.81 16.47 38.88
CA ILE A 830 50.24 16.44 38.45
C ILE A 830 50.68 17.52 37.43
N GLY A 831 51.84 18.13 37.67
CA GLY A 831 52.50 19.04 36.74
C GLY A 831 54.01 18.97 36.84
N ASN A 832 54.72 19.75 36.02
CA ASN A 832 56.09 20.15 36.31
C ASN A 832 56.47 21.47 35.64
N ASP A 833 57.63 22.00 36.05
CA ASP A 833 57.92 23.43 36.15
C ASP A 833 58.45 24.14 34.88
N LYS A 834 58.32 25.49 34.85
CA LYS A 834 59.10 26.49 34.06
C LYS A 834 59.05 26.51 32.51
N ILE A 835 58.59 27.65 31.95
CA ILE A 835 59.46 28.74 31.40
C ILE A 835 58.63 30.03 31.15
N LYS A 836 59.28 31.21 31.12
CA LYS A 836 58.67 32.57 31.06
C LYS A 836 58.48 33.08 29.62
N GLY A 837 57.57 34.04 29.35
CA GLY A 837 57.37 34.51 27.96
C GLY A 837 56.57 35.79 27.59
N VAL A 838 56.20 36.71 28.49
CA VAL A 838 55.69 38.10 28.19
C VAL A 838 54.35 38.25 27.40
N LEU A 839 53.52 39.22 27.82
CA LEU A 839 52.27 39.63 27.16
C LEU A 839 52.39 40.99 26.45
N GLY A 840 51.74 41.10 25.28
CA GLY A 840 51.10 42.36 24.81
C GLY A 840 51.87 43.25 23.81
N GLY A 841 51.16 43.74 22.77
CA GLY A 841 51.67 44.76 21.83
C GLY A 841 50.92 44.80 20.48
N LEU A 842 50.29 45.93 20.16
CA LEU A 842 49.34 46.13 19.04
C LEU A 842 49.80 45.73 17.61
N ARG A 843 48.90 45.01 16.91
CA ARG A 843 48.13 45.45 15.73
C ARG A 843 48.83 46.26 14.59
N VAL A 844 48.77 45.68 13.37
CA VAL A 844 48.85 46.28 12.00
C VAL A 844 50.23 46.73 11.47
N VAL A 845 50.64 46.14 10.33
CA VAL A 845 51.08 46.76 9.04
C VAL A 845 52.06 45.82 8.29
N LEU A 846 51.82 45.61 6.98
CA LEU A 846 52.66 44.88 5.99
C LEU A 846 52.84 43.35 6.22
N SER A 847 53.07 42.51 5.19
CA SER A 847 53.00 42.70 3.72
C SER A 847 52.70 41.38 2.98
N ASP A 848 52.33 41.48 1.71
CA ASP A 848 52.10 40.39 0.76
C ASP A 848 53.31 39.45 0.57
N ASN A 849 53.03 38.14 0.35
CA ASN A 849 53.85 37.30 -0.54
C ASN A 849 53.24 35.92 -0.91
N ILE A 850 52.22 35.43 -0.19
CA ILE A 850 51.73 34.03 -0.34
C ILE A 850 50.72 33.83 -1.51
N MET A 851 50.16 34.90 -2.08
CA MET A 851 49.16 34.81 -3.17
C MET A 851 49.76 34.67 -4.58
N THR A 852 51.06 34.92 -4.76
CA THR A 852 51.67 35.03 -6.10
C THR A 852 52.02 33.67 -6.72
N GLU A 853 52.48 32.70 -5.93
CA GLU A 853 52.95 31.40 -6.45
C GLU A 853 51.79 30.50 -6.93
N ARG A 854 50.65 30.49 -6.22
CA ARG A 854 49.48 29.69 -6.62
C ARG A 854 48.91 30.07 -7.99
N ARG A 855 49.15 31.30 -8.48
CA ARG A 855 48.75 31.71 -9.84
C ARG A 855 49.72 31.26 -10.95
N LYS A 856 51.01 31.06 -10.66
CA LYS A 856 51.97 30.53 -11.66
C LYS A 856 51.67 29.07 -11.99
N ILE A 857 51.50 28.23 -10.97
CA ILE A 857 51.26 26.78 -11.11
C ILE A 857 50.02 26.50 -11.99
N LEU A 858 48.92 27.25 -11.78
CA LEU A 858 47.69 27.07 -12.57
C LEU A 858 47.81 27.48 -14.05
N SER A 859 48.72 28.41 -14.39
CA SER A 859 48.92 28.81 -15.80
C SER A 859 49.74 27.79 -16.61
N GLN A 860 50.75 27.15 -15.99
CA GLN A 860 51.60 26.17 -16.68
C GLN A 860 50.84 24.89 -17.05
N THR A 861 49.97 24.38 -16.16
CA THR A 861 49.19 23.15 -16.45
C THR A 861 48.25 23.31 -17.65
N LEU A 862 47.66 24.49 -17.85
CA LEU A 862 46.81 24.77 -19.02
C LEU A 862 47.60 24.80 -20.33
N ILE A 863 48.81 25.38 -20.33
CA ILE A 863 49.66 25.45 -21.53
C ILE A 863 50.12 24.05 -21.96
N THR A 864 50.49 23.18 -21.01
CA THR A 864 50.85 21.78 -21.32
C THR A 864 49.69 21.01 -21.93
N SER A 865 48.47 21.21 -21.44
CA SER A 865 47.25 20.57 -21.98
C SER A 865 47.01 20.96 -23.45
N MET A 866 47.10 22.25 -23.78
CA MET A 866 46.91 22.74 -25.14
C MET A 866 48.02 22.32 -26.12
N LEU A 867 49.24 22.06 -25.64
CA LEU A 867 50.33 21.54 -26.45
C LEU A 867 50.16 20.04 -26.78
N ILE A 868 49.76 19.22 -25.81
CA ILE A 868 49.47 17.79 -26.03
C ILE A 868 48.35 17.62 -27.06
N HIS A 869 47.27 18.42 -26.95
CA HIS A 869 46.13 18.34 -27.86
C HIS A 869 46.45 18.79 -29.31
N ARG A 870 47.62 19.39 -29.54
CA ARG A 870 48.11 19.81 -30.86
C ARG A 870 49.14 18.86 -31.48
N TYR A 871 49.60 17.85 -30.72
CA TYR A 871 50.56 16.83 -31.17
C TYR A 871 49.88 15.53 -31.64
N PHE A 872 48.57 15.38 -31.44
CA PHE A 872 47.74 14.24 -31.87
C PHE A 872 46.79 14.59 -33.03
N SER A 873 47.11 15.62 -33.82
CA SER A 873 46.29 16.11 -34.94
C SER A 873 47.13 16.58 -36.13
N ASN A 874 48.16 15.80 -36.48
CA ASN A 874 48.88 15.78 -37.76
C ASN A 874 49.15 14.31 -38.11
#